data_AF-A0A336KGL5-F1
#
_entry.id   AF-A0A336KGL5-F1
#
_cell.length_a   1.000
_cell.length_b   1.000
_cell.length_c   1.000
_cell.angle_alpha   90.00
_cell.angle_beta   90.00
_cell.angle_gamma   90.00
#
_symmetry.space_group_name_H-M   'P 1'
#
loop_
_entity.id
_entity.type
_entity.pdbx_description
1 polymer ?
#
loop_
_entity_poly.entity_id
_entity_poly.type
_entity_poly.pdbx_seq_one_letter_code
_entity_poly.pdbx_strand_id
1 'polypeptide(L)'
;MTEELMNNMNKGKITEIPAVNVRNSLESLSRLESSASQVVHRLESVKTVLEEEAAVQTPTAPTYFFNPDKKLPSEILTNLEALISQPYDPDSDEIAEYPLPPLDEMSHLVLVSHSITSYLSYLNRRQLMKVTSKILTDTSRWLSQMFRFLDCAASYHKDSSECLVRAIRLAMAAKFPGYFEHGIKSLPDVALYISENSSPLILQFACRQIGLPATSIRVVPCNTIDGSSGTMDISALQKMISIDVTAERVPLFLVANLGASLLGESDNILRIQEICHANHIWLHGRGHNLASLMLAQGALDANTSIVDSMTLNLSNWFGVPAVPSVLLYRPISNFSPAMLFDSDPLLSRYLSAISVWMMLQSMGRDIITDRITAAFNSCKAFYDIVAKVSGLSVLSKAPAANVPIAEIVNKPLNVTVSILPPPFPLLFDMSNNLYFQLLFESAVPVVVFKFDVDFSQLSSEDKGQNSDAVVPQSSNNQEKVAEITPSYIDRLNSWLGQILQRDSSQIDLEIIEHGKHGTCIRFCPLELGIGELPPPEEYLESFAQCIDAQVEILRATVKHKQTFNKLVRENPVLQLIELSDWAGLGGVRYVPEFIDTSVAEEARGELNKLNNNLVDQLRTTDSAFSLGEADGMTCVRFGMVTDDTDVHELLELVIEAGQSIQEDTKVLDSMSEIVKKGIEAATLDLQRENEEKLWQEGILRHVPVFGHFVNWFSPPPKEGIKGRSLNLQQGVVETTENIYKYHMQLPSGVTPSGQNSSGHTPLSGHSRSESQSSATNTQTTTVKQLPAQIPQQQQHSALVEETTTDNKPPAEEPTETKNEVTHEKDSEPAL
;
A
#
# COMPACT_ATOMS: atom_id res chain seq x y z
N MET A 1 -74.34 -58.45 4.75
CA MET A 1 -74.05 -57.27 3.90
C MET A 1 -73.42 -56.21 4.81
N THR A 2 -72.30 -56.63 5.38
CA THR A 2 -71.67 -56.16 6.62
C THR A 2 -70.17 -56.32 6.43
N GLU A 3 -69.68 -55.92 5.24
CA GLU A 3 -68.29 -56.10 4.82
C GLU A 3 -67.72 -54.89 4.04
N GLU A 4 -68.51 -53.86 3.72
CA GLU A 4 -68.00 -52.68 2.99
C GLU A 4 -67.84 -51.40 3.83
N LEU A 5 -68.23 -51.41 5.11
CA LEU A 5 -68.10 -50.23 6.00
C LEU A 5 -67.11 -50.41 7.16
N MET A 6 -66.41 -51.55 7.27
CA MET A 6 -65.39 -51.79 8.30
C MET A 6 -63.95 -51.88 7.78
N ASN A 7 -63.71 -51.60 6.49
CA ASN A 7 -62.36 -51.68 5.89
C ASN A 7 -61.69 -50.32 5.61
N ASN A 8 -62.31 -49.20 6.00
CA ASN A 8 -61.77 -47.85 5.76
C ASN A 8 -61.20 -47.14 7.01
N MET A 9 -60.91 -47.86 8.10
CA MET A 9 -60.36 -47.25 9.33
C MET A 9 -59.02 -47.81 9.80
N ASN A 10 -58.20 -48.42 8.93
CA ASN A 10 -56.85 -48.80 9.36
C ASN A 10 -55.81 -48.78 8.24
N LYS A 11 -55.39 -47.57 7.82
CA LYS A 11 -54.04 -47.23 7.29
C LYS A 11 -54.01 -45.76 6.83
N GLY A 12 -54.20 -44.84 7.77
CA GLY A 12 -53.65 -43.50 7.63
C GLY A 12 -52.14 -43.58 7.90
N LYS A 13 -51.36 -43.99 6.89
CA LYS A 13 -49.90 -43.86 6.92
C LYS A 13 -49.60 -42.37 7.11
N ILE A 14 -49.17 -42.00 8.31
CA ILE A 14 -48.36 -40.82 8.54
C ILE A 14 -47.16 -41.00 7.60
N THR A 15 -47.10 -40.19 6.54
CA THR A 15 -45.96 -40.17 5.62
C THR A 15 -44.78 -39.56 6.38
N GLU A 16 -44.07 -40.40 7.12
CA GLU A 16 -42.67 -40.16 7.48
C GLU A 16 -41.92 -39.89 6.17
N ILE A 17 -41.46 -38.66 5.99
CA ILE A 17 -40.50 -38.34 4.92
C ILE A 17 -39.27 -39.20 5.20
N PRO A 18 -38.87 -40.11 4.31
CA PRO A 18 -37.89 -41.13 4.65
C PRO A 18 -36.53 -40.45 4.83
N ALA A 19 -35.88 -40.72 5.97
CA ALA A 19 -34.53 -40.25 6.29
C ALA A 19 -33.50 -40.52 5.17
N VAL A 20 -33.80 -41.47 4.27
CA VAL A 20 -33.05 -41.78 3.04
C VAL A 20 -33.01 -40.60 2.06
N ASN A 21 -34.11 -39.87 1.84
CA ASN A 21 -34.11 -38.71 0.93
C ASN A 21 -33.35 -37.52 1.51
N VAL A 22 -33.42 -37.34 2.83
CA VAL A 22 -32.61 -36.34 3.55
C VAL A 22 -31.13 -36.74 3.48
N ARG A 23 -30.80 -38.02 3.65
CA ARG A 23 -29.43 -38.54 3.53
C ARG A 23 -28.86 -38.39 2.11
N ASN A 24 -29.66 -38.66 1.07
CA ASN A 24 -29.26 -38.45 -0.33
C ASN A 24 -29.11 -36.95 -0.65
N SER A 25 -29.91 -36.08 -0.04
CA SER A 25 -29.77 -34.62 -0.18
C SER A 25 -28.52 -34.11 0.57
N LEU A 26 -28.22 -34.65 1.74
CA LEU A 26 -26.96 -34.41 2.46
C LEU A 26 -25.75 -34.93 1.67
N GLU A 27 -25.86 -36.08 1.01
CA GLU A 27 -24.84 -36.59 0.09
C GLU A 27 -24.69 -35.67 -1.13
N SER A 28 -25.78 -35.10 -1.66
CA SER A 28 -25.70 -34.10 -2.73
C SER A 28 -25.10 -32.77 -2.27
N LEU A 29 -25.32 -32.36 -1.03
CA LEU A 29 -24.65 -31.21 -0.41
C LEU A 29 -23.16 -31.49 -0.20
N SER A 30 -22.78 -32.70 0.20
CA SER A 30 -21.39 -33.14 0.31
C SER A 30 -20.72 -33.26 -1.06
N ARG A 31 -21.46 -33.63 -2.12
CA ARG A 31 -20.98 -33.57 -3.52
C ARG A 31 -20.86 -32.14 -4.03
N LEU A 32 -21.76 -31.26 -3.65
CA LEU A 32 -21.70 -29.82 -3.96
C LEU A 32 -20.51 -29.18 -3.25
N GLU A 33 -20.28 -29.52 -1.99
CA GLU A 33 -19.07 -29.19 -1.22
C GLU A 33 -17.84 -29.72 -1.96
N SER A 34 -17.78 -31.02 -2.30
CA SER A 34 -16.65 -31.59 -3.05
C SER A 34 -16.43 -30.88 -4.39
N SER A 35 -17.50 -30.52 -5.13
CA SER A 35 -17.40 -29.82 -6.41
C SER A 35 -17.01 -28.35 -6.26
N ALA A 36 -17.54 -27.64 -5.26
CA ALA A 36 -17.20 -26.25 -4.98
C ALA A 36 -15.77 -26.16 -4.45
N SER A 37 -15.38 -27.04 -3.54
CA SER A 37 -14.01 -27.20 -3.06
C SER A 37 -13.07 -27.61 -4.18
N GLN A 38 -13.48 -28.44 -5.15
CA GLN A 38 -12.67 -28.73 -6.34
C GLN A 38 -12.50 -27.52 -7.27
N VAL A 39 -13.49 -26.64 -7.38
CA VAL A 39 -13.37 -25.40 -8.17
C VAL A 39 -12.47 -24.40 -7.44
N VAL A 40 -12.65 -24.23 -6.13
CA VAL A 40 -11.78 -23.40 -5.29
C VAL A 40 -10.33 -23.93 -5.32
N HIS A 41 -10.13 -25.23 -5.13
CA HIS A 41 -8.81 -25.86 -5.21
C HIS A 41 -8.21 -25.77 -6.62
N ARG A 42 -9.02 -25.73 -7.70
CA ARG A 42 -8.50 -25.44 -9.05
C ARG A 42 -7.99 -24.00 -9.14
N LEU A 43 -8.75 -23.04 -8.62
CA LEU A 43 -8.35 -21.64 -8.54
C LEU A 43 -7.11 -21.44 -7.66
N GLU A 44 -6.93 -22.24 -6.61
CA GLU A 44 -5.74 -22.24 -5.73
C GLU A 44 -4.53 -22.97 -6.35
N SER A 45 -4.76 -24.06 -7.10
CA SER A 45 -3.70 -24.91 -7.67
C SER A 45 -2.96 -24.30 -8.87
N VAL A 46 -3.39 -23.14 -9.35
CA VAL A 46 -2.62 -22.32 -10.31
C VAL A 46 -1.23 -21.97 -9.75
N LYS A 47 -1.04 -22.05 -8.42
CA LYS A 47 0.25 -21.96 -7.72
C LYS A 47 1.32 -22.96 -8.20
N THR A 48 0.97 -24.07 -8.87
CA THR A 48 1.95 -25.14 -9.16
C THR A 48 2.17 -25.49 -10.63
N VAL A 49 1.45 -24.87 -11.57
CA VAL A 49 1.50 -25.28 -13.01
C VAL A 49 2.29 -24.29 -13.88
N LEU A 50 2.84 -23.21 -13.30
CA LEU A 50 3.54 -22.16 -14.06
C LEU A 50 4.96 -22.52 -14.55
N GLU A 51 5.31 -23.80 -14.71
CA GLU A 51 6.58 -24.17 -15.38
C GLU A 51 6.42 -24.88 -16.73
N GLU A 52 5.25 -25.37 -17.13
CA GLU A 52 5.12 -26.05 -18.42
C GLU A 52 3.75 -25.80 -19.05
N GLU A 53 3.66 -24.79 -19.93
CA GLU A 53 2.97 -24.83 -21.23
C GLU A 53 2.75 -23.40 -21.77
N ALA A 54 3.76 -22.85 -22.45
CA ALA A 54 3.59 -21.69 -23.33
C ALA A 54 3.15 -22.17 -24.72
N ALA A 55 1.84 -22.17 -24.99
CA ALA A 55 1.30 -22.27 -26.34
C ALA A 55 0.56 -20.96 -26.71
N VAL A 56 1.19 -20.22 -27.61
CA VAL A 56 0.78 -18.94 -28.18
C VAL A 56 -0.64 -18.99 -28.76
N GLN A 57 -1.54 -18.12 -28.28
CA GLN A 57 -2.69 -17.67 -29.05
C GLN A 57 -2.80 -16.14 -28.96
N THR A 58 -2.84 -15.52 -30.13
CA THR A 58 -2.93 -14.07 -30.37
C THR A 58 -4.32 -13.53 -30.02
N PRO A 59 -4.45 -12.37 -29.34
CA PRO A 59 -5.75 -11.78 -29.07
C PRO A 59 -6.27 -11.05 -30.32
N THR A 60 -7.46 -11.42 -30.77
CA THR A 60 -8.25 -10.63 -31.74
C THR A 60 -9.25 -9.75 -30.98
N ALA A 61 -9.43 -8.53 -31.51
CA ALA A 61 -10.09 -7.37 -30.90
C ALA A 61 -11.47 -7.62 -30.24
N PRO A 62 -11.85 -6.81 -29.22
CA PRO A 62 -13.11 -7.00 -28.50
C PRO A 62 -14.28 -6.52 -29.36
N THR A 63 -15.05 -7.48 -29.89
CA THR A 63 -16.33 -7.18 -30.52
C THR A 63 -17.40 -7.33 -29.45
N TYR A 64 -17.94 -6.22 -28.95
CA TYR A 64 -19.08 -6.18 -28.03
C TYR A 64 -20.35 -6.69 -28.75
N PHE A 65 -20.52 -8.01 -28.80
CA PHE A 65 -21.79 -8.66 -29.12
C PHE A 65 -22.00 -9.80 -28.13
N PHE A 66 -23.23 -9.94 -27.62
CA PHE A 66 -23.65 -11.13 -26.90
C PHE A 66 -23.38 -12.34 -27.79
N ASN A 67 -22.34 -13.10 -27.47
CA ASN A 67 -21.98 -14.29 -28.24
C ASN A 67 -23.11 -15.32 -28.02
N PRO A 68 -23.92 -15.66 -29.04
CA PRO A 68 -25.13 -16.46 -28.86
C PRO A 68 -24.84 -17.96 -28.69
N ASP A 69 -23.59 -18.37 -28.83
CA ASP A 69 -23.18 -19.77 -28.79
C ASP A 69 -23.05 -20.30 -27.37
N LYS A 70 -23.56 -21.52 -27.16
CA LYS A 70 -23.52 -22.23 -25.88
C LYS A 70 -22.08 -22.63 -25.55
N LYS A 71 -21.47 -21.95 -24.59
CA LYS A 71 -20.17 -22.33 -24.02
C LYS A 71 -20.28 -23.53 -23.09
N LEU A 72 -19.27 -24.39 -23.08
CA LEU A 72 -19.15 -25.47 -22.09
C LEU A 72 -18.79 -24.87 -20.70
N PRO A 73 -19.22 -25.48 -19.58
CA PRO A 73 -18.87 -24.98 -18.24
C PRO A 73 -17.36 -24.86 -18.01
N SER A 74 -16.56 -25.76 -18.58
CA SER A 74 -15.09 -25.68 -18.55
C SER A 74 -14.58 -24.42 -19.23
N GLU A 75 -15.09 -24.08 -20.41
CA GLU A 75 -14.71 -22.85 -21.13
C GLU A 75 -15.13 -21.59 -20.36
N ILE A 76 -16.26 -21.62 -19.66
CA ILE A 76 -16.68 -20.50 -18.80
C ILE A 76 -15.72 -20.33 -17.63
N LEU A 77 -15.32 -21.43 -16.99
CA LEU A 77 -14.33 -21.41 -15.90
C LEU A 77 -12.97 -20.92 -16.39
N THR A 78 -12.49 -21.39 -17.54
CA THR A 78 -11.24 -20.91 -18.15
C THR A 78 -11.33 -19.42 -18.55
N ASN A 79 -12.49 -18.94 -19.01
CA ASN A 79 -12.68 -17.50 -19.25
C ASN A 79 -12.65 -16.69 -17.94
N LEU A 80 -13.23 -17.23 -16.87
CA LEU A 80 -13.22 -16.60 -15.55
C LEU A 80 -11.82 -16.60 -14.94
N GLU A 81 -11.06 -17.68 -15.12
CA GLU A 81 -9.65 -17.78 -14.77
C GLU A 81 -8.82 -16.76 -15.54
N ALA A 82 -9.00 -16.65 -16.86
CA ALA A 82 -8.34 -15.64 -17.67
C ALA A 82 -8.69 -14.19 -17.26
N LEU A 83 -9.91 -13.93 -16.76
CA LEU A 83 -10.30 -12.62 -16.22
C LEU A 83 -9.64 -12.32 -14.87
N ILE A 84 -9.43 -13.34 -14.03
CA ILE A 84 -8.76 -13.18 -12.74
C ILE A 84 -7.25 -12.96 -12.94
N SER A 85 -6.65 -13.64 -13.92
CA SER A 85 -5.21 -13.58 -14.20
C SER A 85 -4.77 -12.40 -15.07
N GLN A 86 -5.67 -11.47 -15.44
CA GLN A 86 -5.32 -10.31 -16.25
C GLN A 86 -4.61 -9.23 -15.40
N PRO A 87 -3.38 -8.82 -15.75
CA PRO A 87 -2.71 -7.70 -15.07
C PRO A 87 -3.49 -6.40 -15.30
N TYR A 88 -3.57 -5.57 -14.25
CA TYR A 88 -4.30 -4.31 -14.28
C TYR A 88 -3.64 -3.24 -15.17
N ASP A 89 -2.37 -3.43 -15.52
CA ASP A 89 -1.57 -2.52 -16.35
C ASP A 89 -0.97 -3.27 -17.57
N PRO A 90 -1.32 -2.90 -18.82
CA PRO A 90 -0.81 -3.55 -20.03
C PRO A 90 0.63 -3.15 -20.40
N ASP A 91 1.20 -2.11 -19.79
CA ASP A 91 2.53 -1.57 -20.12
C ASP A 91 3.64 -1.94 -19.12
N SER A 92 3.32 -2.62 -18.02
CA SER A 92 4.32 -3.14 -17.07
C SER A 92 4.68 -4.60 -17.40
N ASP A 93 5.94 -4.86 -17.75
CA ASP A 93 6.50 -6.22 -17.94
C ASP A 93 6.61 -7.01 -16.61
N GLU A 94 6.19 -6.44 -15.48
CA GLU A 94 6.08 -7.13 -14.20
C GLU A 94 4.80 -7.98 -14.18
N ILE A 95 4.98 -9.30 -14.06
CA ILE A 95 3.88 -10.25 -13.82
C ILE A 95 3.20 -9.82 -12.52
N ALA A 96 2.03 -9.18 -12.61
CA ALA A 96 1.25 -8.82 -11.43
C ALA A 96 0.82 -10.11 -10.70
N GLU A 97 1.53 -10.43 -9.62
CA GLU A 97 1.31 -11.60 -8.79
C GLU A 97 0.05 -11.40 -7.95
N TYR A 98 -1.12 -11.76 -8.49
CA TYR A 98 -2.38 -11.81 -7.74
C TYR A 98 -3.06 -13.18 -7.85
N PRO A 99 -2.58 -14.22 -7.14
CA PRO A 99 -3.42 -15.34 -6.79
C PRO A 99 -4.16 -15.00 -5.50
N LEU A 100 -5.46 -15.31 -5.45
CA LEU A 100 -6.27 -15.19 -4.23
C LEU A 100 -5.54 -15.82 -3.02
N PRO A 101 -5.65 -15.24 -1.82
CA PRO A 101 -4.93 -15.74 -0.65
C PRO A 101 -5.32 -17.19 -0.34
N PRO A 102 -4.36 -18.01 0.17
CA PRO A 102 -4.64 -19.39 0.52
C PRO A 102 -5.72 -19.45 1.60
N LEU A 103 -6.71 -20.32 1.41
CA LEU A 103 -7.82 -20.46 2.35
C LEU A 103 -7.49 -21.53 3.41
N ASP A 104 -7.77 -21.22 4.67
CA ASP A 104 -7.74 -22.22 5.73
C ASP A 104 -9.00 -23.09 5.69
N GLU A 105 -8.99 -24.23 6.40
CA GLU A 105 -10.12 -25.17 6.43
C GLU A 105 -11.44 -24.49 6.82
N MET A 106 -11.37 -23.48 7.69
CA MET A 106 -12.54 -22.75 8.16
C MET A 106 -13.04 -21.74 7.12
N SER A 107 -12.15 -21.00 6.44
CA SER A 107 -12.53 -20.15 5.31
C SER A 107 -13.15 -20.97 4.18
N HIS A 108 -12.63 -22.17 3.89
CA HIS A 108 -13.25 -23.10 2.94
C HIS A 108 -14.68 -23.47 3.37
N LEU A 109 -14.89 -23.84 4.63
CA LEU A 109 -16.21 -24.18 5.16
C LEU A 109 -17.20 -23.02 5.02
N VAL A 110 -16.76 -21.79 5.32
CA VAL A 110 -17.58 -20.59 5.19
C VAL A 110 -17.91 -20.28 3.73
N LEU A 111 -16.99 -20.45 2.79
CA LEU A 111 -17.26 -20.26 1.37
C LEU A 111 -18.25 -21.29 0.83
N VAL A 112 -18.11 -22.56 1.23
CA VAL A 112 -19.08 -23.62 0.91
C VAL A 112 -20.46 -23.28 1.48
N SER A 113 -20.53 -22.63 2.65
CA SER A 113 -21.80 -22.21 3.27
C SER A 113 -22.65 -21.30 2.37
N HIS A 114 -22.03 -20.49 1.49
CA HIS A 114 -22.73 -19.65 0.51
C HIS A 114 -23.34 -20.48 -0.63
N SER A 115 -22.66 -21.54 -1.05
CA SER A 115 -23.21 -22.52 -2.00
C SER A 115 -24.39 -23.28 -1.40
N ILE A 116 -24.26 -23.70 -0.13
CA ILE A 116 -25.34 -24.35 0.63
C ILE A 116 -26.53 -23.40 0.80
N THR A 117 -26.29 -22.13 1.13
CA THR A 117 -27.31 -21.08 1.23
C THR A 117 -28.13 -20.96 -0.06
N SER A 118 -27.42 -20.92 -1.19
CA SER A 118 -28.04 -20.83 -2.52
C SER A 118 -28.91 -22.07 -2.81
N TYR A 119 -28.44 -23.26 -2.43
CA TYR A 119 -29.21 -24.50 -2.58
C TYR A 119 -30.42 -24.59 -1.64
N LEU A 120 -30.26 -24.19 -0.36
CA LEU A 120 -31.35 -24.17 0.63
C LEU A 120 -32.49 -23.23 0.25
N SER A 121 -32.21 -22.21 -0.57
CA SER A 121 -33.22 -21.28 -1.08
C SER A 121 -34.29 -21.97 -1.94
N TYR A 122 -34.04 -23.19 -2.45
CA TYR A 122 -35.01 -23.99 -3.18
C TYR A 122 -35.95 -24.83 -2.28
N LEU A 123 -35.76 -24.83 -0.96
CA LEU A 123 -36.65 -25.54 -0.04
C LEU A 123 -38.03 -24.90 0.02
N ASN A 124 -39.05 -25.72 0.29
CA ASN A 124 -40.40 -25.22 0.54
C ASN A 124 -40.41 -24.22 1.72
N ARG A 125 -41.18 -23.13 1.60
CA ARG A 125 -41.28 -22.04 2.59
C ARG A 125 -41.41 -22.51 4.05
N ARG A 126 -42.22 -23.53 4.34
CA ARG A 126 -42.37 -24.08 5.71
C ARG A 126 -41.10 -24.77 6.23
N GLN A 127 -40.41 -25.51 5.37
CA GLN A 127 -39.17 -26.22 5.72
C GLN A 127 -38.01 -25.23 5.87
N LEU A 128 -37.91 -24.27 4.94
CA LEU A 128 -36.93 -23.20 5.00
C LEU A 128 -37.08 -22.40 6.30
N MET A 129 -38.30 -21.95 6.64
CA MET A 129 -38.57 -21.27 7.91
C MET A 129 -38.11 -22.07 9.13
N LYS A 130 -38.36 -23.38 9.17
CA LYS A 130 -37.96 -24.24 10.29
C LYS A 130 -36.44 -24.35 10.42
N VAL A 131 -35.73 -24.48 9.30
CA VAL A 131 -34.26 -24.58 9.27
C VAL A 131 -33.66 -23.23 9.68
N THR A 132 -34.08 -22.16 9.03
CA THR A 132 -33.62 -20.80 9.27
C THR A 132 -33.91 -20.34 10.69
N SER A 133 -35.10 -20.60 11.24
CA SER A 133 -35.43 -20.22 12.63
C SER A 133 -34.55 -20.96 13.63
N LYS A 134 -34.24 -22.24 13.37
CA LYS A 134 -33.38 -23.03 14.24
C LYS A 134 -31.94 -22.50 14.21
N ILE A 135 -31.38 -22.27 13.03
CA ILE A 135 -30.05 -21.69 12.85
C ILE A 135 -29.99 -20.33 13.54
N LEU A 136 -30.92 -19.42 13.24
CA LEU A 136 -30.96 -18.08 13.81
C LEU A 136 -31.04 -18.09 15.34
N THR A 137 -31.89 -18.94 15.91
CA THR A 137 -32.04 -19.07 17.37
C THR A 137 -30.76 -19.59 18.02
N ASP A 138 -30.10 -20.55 17.36
CA ASP A 138 -28.84 -21.13 17.84
C ASP A 138 -27.69 -20.13 17.76
N THR A 139 -27.51 -19.48 16.60
CA THR A 139 -26.51 -18.43 16.39
C THR A 139 -26.72 -17.25 17.34
N SER A 140 -27.97 -16.80 17.52
CA SER A 140 -28.27 -15.70 18.47
C SER A 140 -27.97 -16.10 19.91
N ARG A 141 -28.22 -17.36 20.30
CA ARG A 141 -27.87 -17.87 21.63
C ARG A 141 -26.34 -17.90 21.83
N TRP A 142 -25.60 -18.38 20.83
CA TRP A 142 -24.14 -18.34 20.84
C TRP A 142 -23.62 -16.92 21.02
N LEU A 143 -24.07 -15.98 20.17
CA LEU A 143 -23.63 -14.60 20.22
C LEU A 143 -24.01 -13.91 21.55
N SER A 144 -25.23 -14.11 22.03
CA SER A 144 -25.70 -13.58 23.32
C SER A 144 -24.83 -14.04 24.48
N GLN A 145 -24.46 -15.33 24.49
CA GLN A 145 -23.60 -15.91 25.53
C GLN A 145 -22.14 -15.44 25.43
N MET A 146 -21.59 -15.37 24.22
CA MET A 146 -20.21 -14.94 23.98
C MET A 146 -20.01 -13.46 24.31
N PHE A 147 -20.87 -12.58 23.79
CA PHE A 147 -20.75 -11.13 23.97
C PHE A 147 -21.42 -10.62 25.23
N ARG A 148 -21.88 -11.53 26.11
CA ARG A 148 -22.47 -11.17 27.41
C ARG A 148 -23.67 -10.23 27.29
N PHE A 149 -24.36 -10.28 26.16
CA PHE A 149 -25.51 -9.44 25.85
C PHE A 149 -26.77 -10.30 25.90
N LEU A 150 -27.34 -10.42 27.10
CA LEU A 150 -28.51 -11.25 27.38
C LEU A 150 -29.77 -10.65 26.75
N ASP A 151 -30.72 -11.53 26.38
CA ASP A 151 -31.99 -11.18 25.74
C ASP A 151 -31.84 -10.32 24.47
N CYS A 152 -30.78 -10.56 23.68
CA CYS A 152 -30.52 -9.82 22.45
C CYS A 152 -31.14 -10.48 21.22
N ALA A 153 -31.43 -9.66 20.20
CA ALA A 153 -31.69 -10.11 18.84
C ALA A 153 -30.46 -9.83 17.96
N ALA A 154 -30.24 -10.68 16.96
CA ALA A 154 -29.17 -10.54 15.99
C ALA A 154 -29.72 -10.27 14.59
N SER A 155 -29.01 -9.46 13.81
CA SER A 155 -29.22 -9.30 12.36
C SER A 155 -27.90 -9.30 11.62
N TYR A 156 -27.91 -9.76 10.37
CA TYR A 156 -26.72 -10.05 9.58
C TYR A 156 -26.78 -9.22 8.30
N HIS A 157 -25.73 -8.43 8.08
CA HIS A 157 -25.62 -7.50 6.95
C HIS A 157 -24.30 -7.69 6.24
N LYS A 158 -24.20 -7.24 4.99
CA LYS A 158 -22.95 -7.39 4.24
C LYS A 158 -21.86 -6.52 4.85
N ASP A 159 -22.22 -5.27 5.14
CA ASP A 159 -21.30 -4.25 5.62
C ASP A 159 -21.71 -3.69 6.99
N SER A 160 -20.73 -3.17 7.74
CA SER A 160 -20.95 -2.49 9.02
C SER A 160 -21.78 -1.21 8.90
N SER A 161 -21.79 -0.58 7.71
CA SER A 161 -22.61 0.60 7.42
C SER A 161 -24.12 0.26 7.36
N GLU A 162 -24.48 -0.91 6.83
CA GLU A 162 -25.85 -1.43 6.82
C GLU A 162 -26.33 -1.78 8.24
N CYS A 163 -25.44 -2.28 9.10
CA CYS A 163 -25.72 -2.49 10.53
C CYS A 163 -26.15 -1.17 11.20
N LEU A 164 -25.45 -0.06 10.91
CA LEU A 164 -25.80 1.26 11.45
C LEU A 164 -27.13 1.79 10.92
N VAL A 165 -27.42 1.61 9.62
CA VAL A 165 -28.74 1.93 9.06
C VAL A 165 -29.84 1.20 9.83
N ARG A 166 -29.63 -0.10 10.11
CA ARG A 166 -30.60 -0.89 10.86
C ARG A 166 -30.71 -0.44 12.32
N ALA A 167 -29.59 -0.12 12.97
CA ALA A 167 -29.57 0.38 14.35
C ALA A 167 -30.31 1.73 14.50
N ILE A 168 -30.12 2.67 13.57
CA ILE A 168 -30.82 3.96 13.60
C ILE A 168 -32.31 3.75 13.38
N ARG A 169 -32.72 2.88 12.44
CA ARG A 169 -34.13 2.55 12.23
C ARG A 169 -34.78 1.94 13.49
N LEU A 170 -34.04 1.10 14.23
CA LEU A 170 -34.49 0.56 15.51
C LEU A 170 -34.65 1.67 16.57
N ALA A 171 -33.69 2.60 16.65
CA ALA A 171 -33.79 3.75 17.54
C ALA A 171 -35.00 4.63 17.23
N MET A 172 -35.28 4.87 15.94
CA MET A 172 -36.46 5.61 15.49
C MET A 172 -37.75 4.88 15.87
N ALA A 173 -37.82 3.57 15.64
CA ALA A 173 -38.97 2.74 16.00
C ALA A 173 -39.24 2.70 17.50
N ALA A 174 -38.17 2.69 18.32
CA ALA A 174 -38.27 2.70 19.78
C ALA A 174 -38.76 4.06 20.30
N LYS A 175 -38.28 5.17 19.71
CA LYS A 175 -38.61 6.53 20.16
C LYS A 175 -39.92 7.08 19.57
N PHE A 176 -40.25 6.69 18.34
CA PHE A 176 -41.40 7.19 17.57
C PHE A 176 -42.27 6.02 17.07
N PRO A 177 -43.23 5.52 17.87
CA PRO A 177 -44.05 4.37 17.49
C PRO A 177 -44.92 4.63 16.24
N GLY A 178 -45.32 5.88 15.96
CA GLY A 178 -46.07 6.27 14.76
C GLY A 178 -45.26 6.35 13.46
N TYR A 179 -43.94 6.14 13.52
CA TYR A 179 -43.05 6.19 12.36
C TYR A 179 -43.45 5.20 11.25
N PHE A 180 -43.95 4.01 11.62
CA PHE A 180 -44.34 2.99 10.64
C PHE A 180 -45.59 3.36 9.83
N GLU A 181 -46.53 4.07 10.45
CA GLU A 181 -47.81 4.41 9.82
C GLU A 181 -47.71 5.67 8.96
N HIS A 182 -46.92 6.65 9.40
CA HIS A 182 -46.84 7.97 8.77
C HIS A 182 -45.51 8.24 8.04
N GLY A 183 -44.55 7.31 8.15
CA GLY A 183 -43.27 7.36 7.47
C GLY A 183 -42.39 8.51 7.93
N ILE A 184 -41.51 8.98 7.05
CA ILE A 184 -40.50 9.98 7.41
C ILE A 184 -41.09 11.36 7.74
N LYS A 185 -42.29 11.67 7.21
CA LYS A 185 -42.95 12.97 7.36
C LYS A 185 -43.41 13.26 8.80
N SER A 186 -43.58 12.23 9.62
CA SER A 186 -43.97 12.37 11.01
C SER A 186 -42.80 12.50 11.98
N LEU A 187 -41.55 12.48 11.49
CA LEU A 187 -40.38 12.59 12.35
C LEU A 187 -40.06 14.07 12.63
N PRO A 188 -39.75 14.42 13.89
CA PRO A 188 -39.16 15.71 14.21
C PRO A 188 -37.71 15.78 13.68
N ASP A 189 -37.09 16.97 13.75
CA ASP A 189 -35.66 17.10 13.46
C ASP A 189 -34.87 16.30 14.50
N VAL A 190 -34.08 15.31 14.05
CA VAL A 190 -33.34 14.39 14.91
C VAL A 190 -31.85 14.71 14.89
N ALA A 191 -31.18 14.47 16.01
CA ALA A 191 -29.73 14.61 16.15
C ALA A 191 -29.06 13.23 16.36
N LEU A 192 -28.01 12.97 15.57
CA LEU A 192 -27.17 11.77 15.62
C LEU A 192 -25.74 12.17 16.00
N TYR A 193 -25.19 11.59 17.05
CA TYR A 193 -23.89 11.97 17.60
C TYR A 193 -22.81 10.95 17.26
N ILE A 194 -21.64 11.44 16.85
CA ILE A 194 -20.44 10.65 16.56
C ILE A 194 -19.18 11.38 17.02
N SER A 195 -18.18 10.65 17.46
CA SER A 195 -16.86 11.20 17.84
C SER A 195 -16.10 11.75 16.63
N GLU A 196 -15.30 12.80 16.82
CA GLU A 196 -14.40 13.41 15.83
C GLU A 196 -13.39 12.43 15.24
N ASN A 197 -12.85 11.51 16.04
CA ASN A 197 -11.91 10.47 15.59
C ASN A 197 -12.57 9.43 14.67
N SER A 198 -13.88 9.50 14.47
CA SER A 198 -14.64 8.59 13.61
C SER A 198 -15.11 9.28 12.34
N SER A 199 -14.91 8.64 11.19
CA SER A 199 -15.34 9.21 9.90
C SER A 199 -16.86 9.48 9.89
N PRO A 200 -17.29 10.75 9.72
CA PRO A 200 -18.71 11.09 9.67
C PRO A 200 -19.39 10.53 8.41
N LEU A 201 -18.62 10.10 7.41
CA LEU A 201 -19.11 9.50 6.16
C LEU A 201 -20.02 8.29 6.42
N ILE A 202 -19.76 7.54 7.49
CA ILE A 202 -20.54 6.35 7.84
C ILE A 202 -21.98 6.74 8.23
N LEU A 203 -22.14 7.80 9.05
CA LEU A 203 -23.46 8.32 9.37
C LEU A 203 -24.10 9.06 8.18
N GLN A 204 -23.30 9.70 7.32
CA GLN A 204 -23.82 10.32 6.09
C GLN A 204 -24.42 9.27 5.15
N PHE A 205 -23.75 8.13 4.98
CA PHE A 205 -24.29 6.99 4.25
C PHE A 205 -25.61 6.53 4.87
N ALA A 206 -25.65 6.35 6.19
CA ALA A 206 -26.86 5.90 6.86
C ALA A 206 -28.02 6.92 6.74
N CYS A 207 -27.73 8.22 6.84
CA CYS A 207 -28.71 9.29 6.65
C CYS A 207 -29.27 9.28 5.23
N ARG A 208 -28.43 9.12 4.20
CA ARG A 208 -28.87 9.00 2.79
C ARG A 208 -29.80 7.80 2.58
N GLN A 209 -29.51 6.66 3.20
CA GLN A 209 -30.33 5.44 3.08
C GLN A 209 -31.66 5.51 3.83
N ILE A 210 -31.75 6.35 4.88
CA ILE A 210 -32.97 6.53 5.67
C ILE A 210 -33.79 7.72 5.15
N GLY A 211 -33.15 8.70 4.51
CA GLY A 211 -33.76 9.96 4.08
C GLY A 211 -33.62 11.10 5.10
N LEU A 212 -32.68 10.99 6.04
CA LEU A 212 -32.38 12.07 7.00
C LEU A 212 -31.40 13.07 6.38
N PRO A 213 -31.51 14.38 6.70
CA PRO A 213 -30.57 15.37 6.20
C PRO A 213 -29.20 15.22 6.89
N ALA A 214 -28.12 15.56 6.18
CA ALA A 214 -26.77 15.53 6.76
C ALA A 214 -26.61 16.50 7.95
N THR A 215 -27.47 17.52 8.07
CA THR A 215 -27.53 18.47 9.18
C THR A 215 -27.95 17.86 10.52
N SER A 216 -28.50 16.63 10.50
CA SER A 216 -28.81 15.84 11.68
C SER A 216 -27.56 15.26 12.35
N ILE A 217 -26.42 15.22 11.65
CA ILE A 217 -25.17 14.65 12.19
C ILE A 217 -24.44 15.71 13.03
N ARG A 218 -24.07 15.32 14.24
CA ARG A 218 -23.32 16.11 15.21
C ARG A 218 -21.99 15.43 15.51
N VAL A 219 -20.90 16.08 15.14
CA VAL A 219 -19.54 15.61 15.45
C VAL A 219 -19.13 16.16 16.81
N VAL A 220 -18.85 15.25 17.75
CA VAL A 220 -18.47 15.55 19.12
C VAL A 220 -16.94 15.58 19.19
N PRO A 221 -16.32 16.68 19.68
CA PRO A 221 -14.87 16.76 19.84
C PRO A 221 -14.30 15.66 20.74
N CYS A 222 -13.05 15.29 20.50
CA CYS A 222 -12.32 14.38 21.38
C CYS A 222 -11.50 15.13 22.45
N ASN A 223 -11.27 14.49 23.59
CA ASN A 223 -10.39 14.98 24.64
C ASN A 223 -8.96 15.15 24.13
N THR A 224 -8.32 16.23 24.57
CA THR A 224 -6.91 16.56 24.25
C THR A 224 -5.98 16.40 25.45
N ILE A 225 -6.47 15.83 26.56
CA ILE A 225 -5.71 15.68 27.80
C ILE A 225 -4.89 14.39 27.72
N ASP A 226 -3.59 14.49 27.99
CA ASP A 226 -2.66 13.35 28.04
C ASP A 226 -3.22 12.21 28.92
N GLY A 227 -3.32 11.01 28.35
CA GLY A 227 -3.89 9.81 28.98
C GLY A 227 -5.37 9.54 28.66
N SER A 228 -6.10 10.51 28.11
CA SER A 228 -7.46 10.35 27.57
C SER A 228 -7.61 10.90 26.15
N SER A 229 -6.47 11.20 25.51
CA SER A 229 -6.40 11.70 24.14
C SER A 229 -7.27 10.84 23.22
N GLY A 230 -8.06 11.51 22.39
CA GLY A 230 -8.87 10.90 21.33
C GLY A 230 -10.16 10.18 21.76
N THR A 231 -10.41 10.01 23.07
CA THR A 231 -11.74 9.64 23.59
C THR A 231 -12.74 10.79 23.44
N MET A 232 -14.04 10.49 23.32
CA MET A 232 -15.10 11.50 23.22
C MET A 232 -15.14 12.44 24.44
N ASP A 233 -15.17 13.75 24.23
CA ASP A 233 -15.35 14.72 25.31
C ASP A 233 -16.81 14.70 25.82
N ILE A 234 -16.97 14.14 27.00
CA ILE A 234 -18.24 13.97 27.72
C ILE A 234 -18.87 15.34 28.04
N SER A 235 -18.06 16.34 28.39
CA SER A 235 -18.55 17.67 28.73
C SER A 235 -19.04 18.41 27.49
N ALA A 236 -18.32 18.28 26.37
CA ALA A 236 -18.76 18.78 25.08
C ALA A 236 -20.05 18.10 24.62
N LEU A 237 -20.14 16.77 24.75
CA LEU A 237 -21.34 16.00 24.43
C LEU A 237 -22.57 16.51 25.21
N GLN A 238 -22.46 16.67 26.53
CA GLN A 238 -23.57 17.17 27.36
C GLN A 238 -24.01 18.59 26.94
N LYS A 239 -23.07 19.47 26.63
CA LYS A 239 -23.37 20.82 26.13
C LYS A 239 -24.09 20.76 24.79
N MET A 240 -23.62 19.95 23.84
CA MET A 240 -24.23 19.79 22.52
C MET A 240 -25.65 19.24 22.62
N ILE A 241 -25.87 18.21 23.43
CA ILE A 241 -27.21 17.66 23.69
C ILE A 241 -28.13 18.74 24.26
N SER A 242 -27.65 19.53 25.23
CA SER A 242 -28.44 20.61 25.82
C SER A 242 -28.83 21.67 24.80
N ILE A 243 -27.90 22.06 23.92
CA ILE A 243 -28.15 23.01 22.82
C ILE A 243 -29.19 22.46 21.85
N ASP A 244 -29.06 21.20 21.44
CA ASP A 244 -29.98 20.57 20.50
C ASP A 244 -31.39 20.44 21.09
N VAL A 245 -31.51 20.07 22.37
CA VAL A 245 -32.79 20.05 23.09
C VAL A 245 -33.41 21.45 23.15
N THR A 246 -32.61 22.51 23.42
CA THR A 246 -33.13 23.88 23.40
C THR A 246 -33.51 24.38 22.01
N ALA A 247 -32.94 23.80 20.96
CA ALA A 247 -33.25 24.11 19.57
C ALA A 247 -34.39 23.24 18.99
N GLU A 248 -35.15 22.56 19.85
CA GLU A 248 -36.25 21.65 19.49
C GLU A 248 -35.83 20.45 18.60
N ARG A 249 -34.53 20.12 18.58
CA ARG A 249 -34.02 18.91 17.94
C ARG A 249 -34.06 17.76 18.94
N VAL A 250 -34.44 16.57 18.48
CA VAL A 250 -34.55 15.39 19.33
C VAL A 250 -33.24 14.58 19.26
N PRO A 251 -32.45 14.49 20.35
CA PRO A 251 -31.30 13.59 20.43
C PRO A 251 -31.77 12.14 20.26
N LEU A 252 -31.34 11.45 19.21
CA LEU A 252 -31.87 10.12 18.87
C LEU A 252 -30.85 9.00 19.09
N PHE A 253 -29.64 9.18 18.59
CA PHE A 253 -28.66 8.09 18.44
C PHE A 253 -27.25 8.58 18.74
N LEU A 254 -26.46 7.79 19.46
CA LEU A 254 -25.06 8.08 19.73
C LEU A 254 -24.19 6.86 19.43
N VAL A 255 -23.12 7.07 18.67
CA VAL A 255 -22.10 6.06 18.36
C VAL A 255 -20.94 6.22 19.34
N ALA A 256 -20.74 5.24 20.20
CA ALA A 256 -19.60 5.14 21.12
C ALA A 256 -18.53 4.21 20.55
N ASN A 257 -17.27 4.63 20.62
CA ASN A 257 -16.11 3.85 20.21
C ASN A 257 -15.59 3.04 21.40
N LEU A 258 -15.53 1.73 21.24
CA LEU A 258 -14.98 0.76 22.17
C LEU A 258 -13.82 0.06 21.44
N GLY A 259 -12.64 0.67 21.50
CA GLY A 259 -11.47 0.24 20.74
C GLY A 259 -11.55 0.72 19.30
N ALA A 260 -11.37 2.02 19.08
CA ALA A 260 -11.37 2.63 17.75
C ALA A 260 -10.33 1.96 16.83
N SER A 261 -10.65 1.77 15.55
CA SER A 261 -9.75 1.08 14.60
C SER A 261 -8.41 1.80 14.43
N LEU A 262 -8.37 3.14 14.53
CA LEU A 262 -7.16 3.93 14.31
C LEU A 262 -6.16 3.86 15.48
N LEU A 263 -6.56 4.30 16.68
CA LEU A 263 -5.67 4.42 17.86
C LEU A 263 -6.01 3.44 19.00
N GLY A 264 -7.03 2.60 18.84
CA GLY A 264 -7.47 1.65 19.88
C GLY A 264 -8.17 2.28 21.08
N GLU A 265 -8.50 3.57 21.03
CA GLU A 265 -9.13 4.30 22.14
C GLU A 265 -10.53 3.79 22.45
N SER A 266 -10.87 3.77 23.74
CA SER A 266 -12.21 3.40 24.23
C SER A 266 -12.83 4.55 25.00
N ASP A 267 -14.03 4.94 24.59
CA ASP A 267 -14.82 5.95 25.27
C ASP A 267 -15.22 5.49 26.68
N ASN A 268 -15.47 6.43 27.60
CA ASN A 268 -15.97 6.12 28.93
C ASN A 268 -17.44 5.70 28.86
N ILE A 269 -17.68 4.39 28.76
CA ILE A 269 -19.02 3.86 28.49
C ILE A 269 -19.97 4.12 29.66
N LEU A 270 -19.46 4.07 30.89
CA LEU A 270 -20.24 4.35 32.10
C LEU A 270 -20.89 5.72 32.03
N ARG A 271 -20.08 6.74 31.75
CA ARG A 271 -20.55 8.12 31.78
C ARG A 271 -21.41 8.45 30.57
N ILE A 272 -21.09 7.89 29.40
CA ILE A 272 -21.93 8.00 28.20
C ILE A 272 -23.29 7.34 28.43
N GLN A 273 -23.33 6.17 29.04
CA GLN A 273 -24.57 5.46 29.34
C GLN A 273 -25.49 6.28 30.24
N GLU A 274 -24.97 6.91 31.28
CA GLU A 274 -25.75 7.79 32.16
C GLU A 274 -26.38 8.97 31.38
N ILE A 275 -25.63 9.57 30.45
CA ILE A 275 -26.11 10.66 29.59
C ILE A 275 -27.19 10.17 28.62
N CYS A 276 -26.97 9.01 28.00
CA CYS A 276 -27.90 8.40 27.06
C CYS A 276 -29.22 8.03 27.76
N HIS A 277 -29.17 7.43 28.95
CA HIS A 277 -30.34 7.12 29.75
C HIS A 277 -31.11 8.38 30.18
N ALA A 278 -30.40 9.43 30.62
CA ALA A 278 -31.03 10.68 31.04
C ALA A 278 -31.77 11.41 29.91
N ASN A 279 -31.30 11.30 28.67
CA ASN A 279 -31.86 12.00 27.50
C ASN A 279 -32.64 11.07 26.55
N HIS A 280 -32.84 9.81 26.92
CA HIS A 280 -33.47 8.78 26.07
C HIS A 280 -32.84 8.69 24.67
N ILE A 281 -31.50 8.61 24.62
CA ILE A 281 -30.70 8.45 23.41
C ILE A 281 -30.34 6.98 23.26
N TRP A 282 -30.49 6.43 22.07
CA TRP A 282 -30.07 5.07 21.77
C TRP A 282 -28.55 4.99 21.67
N LEU A 283 -27.93 4.11 22.48
CA LEU A 283 -26.49 3.94 22.54
C LEU A 283 -26.02 2.77 21.67
N HIS A 284 -25.16 3.07 20.68
CA HIS A 284 -24.56 2.09 19.79
C HIS A 284 -23.05 1.94 20.02
N GLY A 285 -22.59 0.74 20.39
CA GLY A 285 -21.18 0.43 20.56
C GLY A 285 -20.54 -0.12 19.28
N ARG A 286 -19.34 0.34 18.95
CA ARG A 286 -18.52 -0.20 17.85
C ARG A 286 -17.04 -0.25 18.22
N GLY A 287 -16.28 -1.16 17.62
CA GLY A 287 -14.82 -1.20 17.74
C GLY A 287 -14.29 -2.56 18.17
N HIS A 288 -12.97 -2.71 18.17
CA HIS A 288 -12.26 -3.97 18.36
C HIS A 288 -12.29 -4.45 19.82
N ASN A 289 -12.42 -3.55 20.79
CA ASN A 289 -12.49 -3.95 22.21
C ASN A 289 -13.78 -4.68 22.55
N LEU A 290 -14.81 -4.65 21.69
CA LEU A 290 -15.96 -5.52 21.83
C LEU A 290 -15.59 -7.01 21.81
N ALA A 291 -14.48 -7.40 21.15
CA ALA A 291 -13.97 -8.77 21.16
C ALA A 291 -13.56 -9.23 22.57
N SER A 292 -13.09 -8.31 23.43
CA SER A 292 -12.71 -8.63 24.81
C SER A 292 -13.87 -9.15 25.66
N LEU A 293 -15.12 -8.83 25.30
CA LEU A 293 -16.32 -9.35 25.97
C LEU A 293 -16.43 -10.88 25.90
N MET A 294 -15.86 -11.49 24.84
CA MET A 294 -15.80 -12.95 24.68
C MET A 294 -14.92 -13.60 25.74
N LEU A 295 -13.95 -12.85 26.27
CA LEU A 295 -13.04 -13.32 27.31
C LEU A 295 -13.69 -13.27 28.69
N ALA A 296 -14.63 -12.35 28.93
CA ALA A 296 -15.24 -12.17 30.25
C ALA A 296 -15.89 -13.47 30.77
N GLN A 297 -15.58 -13.86 32.00
CA GLN A 297 -16.17 -15.03 32.68
C GLN A 297 -16.98 -14.62 33.91
N GLY A 298 -17.92 -15.49 34.32
CA GLY A 298 -18.82 -15.27 35.47
C GLY A 298 -20.29 -15.11 35.09
N ALA A 299 -21.14 -15.13 36.13
CA ALA A 299 -22.58 -14.89 36.00
C ALA A 299 -22.84 -13.38 35.97
N LEU A 300 -23.59 -12.92 34.97
CA LEU A 300 -24.05 -11.54 34.89
C LEU A 300 -25.47 -11.44 35.42
N ASP A 301 -25.78 -10.30 36.02
CA ASP A 301 -27.16 -9.94 36.28
C ASP A 301 -27.87 -9.71 34.95
N ALA A 302 -29.06 -10.28 34.79
CA ALA A 302 -29.87 -10.18 33.58
C ALA A 302 -30.16 -8.73 33.13
N ASN A 303 -30.01 -7.75 34.04
CA ASN A 303 -30.29 -6.34 33.79
C ASN A 303 -29.07 -5.51 33.37
N THR A 304 -27.87 -6.10 33.28
CA THR A 304 -26.67 -5.34 32.94
C THR A 304 -26.39 -5.35 31.44
N SER A 305 -26.82 -4.29 30.76
CA SER A 305 -26.51 -4.04 29.35
C SER A 305 -25.49 -2.92 29.22
N ILE A 306 -24.40 -3.18 28.50
CA ILE A 306 -23.34 -2.21 28.22
C ILE A 306 -23.84 -1.13 27.25
N VAL A 307 -24.56 -1.53 26.21
CA VAL A 307 -25.11 -0.67 25.14
C VAL A 307 -26.48 -1.20 24.68
N ASP A 308 -27.27 -0.39 23.95
CA ASP A 308 -28.55 -0.83 23.38
C ASP A 308 -28.35 -1.67 22.11
N SER A 309 -27.27 -1.41 21.38
CA SER A 309 -26.87 -2.18 20.20
C SER A 309 -25.36 -2.13 19.98
N MET A 310 -24.80 -3.13 19.30
CA MET A 310 -23.39 -3.18 18.93
C MET A 310 -23.17 -3.81 17.56
N THR A 311 -22.18 -3.30 16.81
CA THR A 311 -21.76 -3.87 15.52
C THR A 311 -20.50 -4.72 15.72
N LEU A 312 -20.56 -5.98 15.30
CA LEU A 312 -19.48 -6.96 15.42
C LEU A 312 -18.91 -7.30 14.04
N ASN A 313 -17.60 -7.09 13.88
CA ASN A 313 -16.86 -7.37 12.65
C ASN A 313 -16.10 -8.70 12.78
N LEU A 314 -16.85 -9.80 12.85
CA LEU A 314 -16.29 -11.14 13.08
C LEU A 314 -15.35 -11.59 11.95
N SER A 315 -15.55 -11.11 10.72
CA SER A 315 -14.67 -11.37 9.59
C SER A 315 -13.23 -10.93 9.88
N ASN A 316 -13.05 -9.71 10.39
CA ASN A 316 -11.75 -9.11 10.63
C ASN A 316 -11.07 -9.76 11.85
N TRP A 317 -11.84 -9.98 12.92
CA TRP A 317 -11.29 -10.53 14.17
C TRP A 317 -10.78 -11.96 14.03
N PHE A 318 -11.27 -12.74 13.07
CA PHE A 318 -10.91 -14.14 12.87
C PHE A 318 -10.24 -14.43 11.53
N GLY A 319 -10.05 -13.43 10.66
CA GLY A 319 -9.43 -13.59 9.34
C GLY A 319 -10.24 -14.46 8.39
N VAL A 320 -11.58 -14.29 8.38
CA VAL A 320 -12.50 -15.18 7.64
C VAL A 320 -13.21 -14.43 6.52
N PRO A 321 -13.10 -14.88 5.26
CA PRO A 321 -13.76 -14.23 4.15
C PRO A 321 -15.27 -14.48 4.19
N ALA A 322 -16.02 -13.55 3.59
CA ALA A 322 -17.45 -13.69 3.32
C ALA A 322 -18.34 -13.95 4.56
N VAL A 323 -17.85 -13.64 5.76
CA VAL A 323 -18.66 -13.59 6.99
C VAL A 323 -19.37 -12.24 7.07
N PRO A 324 -20.71 -12.18 7.25
CA PRO A 324 -21.44 -10.93 7.35
C PRO A 324 -21.12 -10.18 8.66
N SER A 325 -21.21 -8.85 8.59
CA SER A 325 -21.22 -8.00 9.79
C SER A 325 -22.48 -8.29 10.62
N VAL A 326 -22.31 -8.44 11.93
CA VAL A 326 -23.40 -8.80 12.85
C VAL A 326 -23.80 -7.60 13.69
N LEU A 327 -25.08 -7.24 13.65
CA LEU A 327 -25.66 -6.26 14.58
C LEU A 327 -26.41 -7.01 15.69
N LEU A 328 -25.92 -6.86 16.93
CA LEU A 328 -26.65 -7.27 18.13
C LEU A 328 -27.41 -6.07 18.69
N TYR A 329 -28.66 -6.26 19.10
CA TYR A 329 -29.49 -5.18 19.65
C TYR A 329 -30.54 -5.72 20.62
N ARG A 330 -31.03 -4.83 21.49
CA ARG A 330 -32.15 -5.15 22.38
C ARG A 330 -33.46 -5.21 21.58
N PRO A 331 -34.26 -6.29 21.69
CA PRO A 331 -35.54 -6.38 21.02
C PRO A 331 -36.54 -5.36 21.58
N ILE A 332 -37.36 -4.79 20.71
CA ILE A 332 -38.42 -3.84 21.08
C ILE A 332 -39.68 -4.66 21.38
N SER A 333 -40.20 -4.55 22.60
CA SER A 333 -41.28 -5.40 23.16
C SER A 333 -42.57 -5.46 22.34
N ASN A 334 -42.84 -4.46 21.50
CA ASN A 334 -44.09 -4.36 20.74
C ASN A 334 -44.00 -4.95 19.33
N PHE A 335 -42.81 -5.34 18.86
CA PHE A 335 -42.62 -5.69 17.46
C PHE A 335 -41.55 -6.77 17.24
N SER A 336 -41.88 -7.78 16.44
CA SER A 336 -40.88 -8.74 15.95
C SER A 336 -39.94 -8.03 14.97
N PRO A 337 -38.61 -8.11 15.15
CA PRO A 337 -37.65 -7.51 14.23
C PRO A 337 -37.78 -7.98 12.78
N ALA A 338 -38.29 -9.20 12.59
CA ALA A 338 -38.56 -9.80 11.29
C ALA A 338 -39.76 -9.19 10.56
N MET A 339 -40.65 -8.51 11.28
CA MET A 339 -41.84 -7.86 10.70
C MET A 339 -41.69 -6.34 10.58
N LEU A 340 -40.66 -5.74 11.17
CA LEU A 340 -40.51 -4.28 11.27
C LEU A 340 -40.03 -3.61 9.98
N PHE A 341 -39.12 -4.25 9.25
CA PHE A 341 -38.45 -3.60 8.11
C PHE A 341 -38.19 -4.55 6.94
N ASP A 342 -38.53 -5.84 7.11
CA ASP A 342 -38.28 -6.89 6.14
C ASP A 342 -39.64 -7.39 5.65
N SER A 343 -39.96 -7.11 4.38
CA SER A 343 -41.24 -7.47 3.76
C SER A 343 -41.39 -8.98 3.52
N ASP A 344 -40.28 -9.71 3.39
CA ASP A 344 -40.28 -11.17 3.45
C ASP A 344 -39.15 -11.68 4.37
N PRO A 345 -39.48 -12.30 5.52
CA PRO A 345 -38.51 -12.86 6.48
C PRO A 345 -37.70 -14.06 5.95
N LEU A 346 -37.79 -14.38 4.65
CA LEU A 346 -37.01 -15.42 3.99
C LEU A 346 -35.92 -14.92 3.05
N LEU A 347 -35.93 -13.63 2.71
CA LEU A 347 -34.97 -13.06 1.76
C LEU A 347 -33.58 -13.05 2.39
N SER A 348 -32.65 -13.84 1.82
CA SER A 348 -31.17 -13.80 1.89
C SER A 348 -30.48 -13.53 3.25
N ARG A 349 -30.84 -12.48 3.99
CA ARG A 349 -30.24 -12.02 5.26
C ARG A 349 -30.38 -12.99 6.43
N TYR A 350 -31.39 -13.85 6.44
CA TYR A 350 -31.48 -14.91 7.45
C TYR A 350 -30.68 -16.15 7.10
N LEU A 351 -30.42 -16.36 5.80
CA LEU A 351 -29.56 -17.44 5.35
C LEU A 351 -28.09 -17.05 5.48
N SER A 352 -27.73 -15.77 5.39
CA SER A 352 -26.37 -15.33 5.68
C SER A 352 -25.93 -15.65 7.11
N ALA A 353 -26.86 -15.83 8.06
CA ALA A 353 -26.57 -16.32 9.41
C ALA A 353 -25.93 -17.72 9.43
N ILE A 354 -26.05 -18.51 8.35
CA ILE A 354 -25.46 -19.86 8.27
C ILE A 354 -23.93 -19.81 8.26
N SER A 355 -23.34 -18.80 7.64
CA SER A 355 -21.89 -18.63 7.57
C SER A 355 -21.31 -18.41 8.98
N VAL A 356 -21.90 -17.47 9.73
CA VAL A 356 -21.59 -17.21 11.14
C VAL A 356 -21.86 -18.45 11.99
N TRP A 357 -22.97 -19.14 11.77
CA TRP A 357 -23.30 -20.37 12.50
C TRP A 357 -22.26 -21.46 12.27
N MET A 358 -21.86 -21.72 11.02
CA MET A 358 -20.85 -22.73 10.69
C MET A 358 -19.49 -22.39 11.29
N MET A 359 -19.06 -21.12 11.19
CA MET A 359 -17.83 -20.62 11.82
C MET A 359 -17.83 -20.84 13.34
N LEU A 360 -18.91 -20.46 14.03
CA LEU A 360 -19.02 -20.61 15.48
C LEU A 360 -19.01 -22.10 15.90
N GLN A 361 -19.66 -22.96 15.11
CA GLN A 361 -19.71 -24.40 15.39
C GLN A 361 -18.40 -25.12 15.08
N SER A 362 -17.65 -24.67 14.08
CA SER A 362 -16.36 -25.29 13.72
C SER A 362 -15.24 -24.89 14.68
N MET A 363 -15.19 -23.61 15.08
CA MET A 363 -14.16 -23.13 16.01
C MET A 363 -14.49 -23.51 17.46
N GLY A 364 -15.77 -23.47 17.84
CA GLY A 364 -16.16 -23.63 19.24
C GLY A 364 -15.68 -22.50 20.13
N ARG A 365 -16.04 -22.56 21.42
CA ARG A 365 -15.78 -21.48 22.38
C ARG A 365 -14.30 -21.31 22.70
N ASP A 366 -13.60 -22.43 22.90
CA ASP A 366 -12.25 -22.42 23.46
C ASP A 366 -11.26 -21.83 22.45
N ILE A 367 -11.30 -22.27 21.19
CA ILE A 367 -10.44 -21.74 20.11
C ILE A 367 -10.70 -20.25 19.88
N ILE A 368 -11.96 -19.81 19.91
CA ILE A 368 -12.31 -18.38 19.78
C ILE A 368 -11.69 -17.58 20.93
N THR A 369 -11.84 -18.07 22.16
CA THR A 369 -11.32 -17.40 23.36
C THR A 369 -9.79 -17.34 23.32
N ASP A 370 -9.13 -18.43 22.91
CA ASP A 370 -7.69 -18.52 22.80
C ASP A 370 -7.15 -17.56 21.72
N ARG A 371 -7.79 -17.49 20.54
CA ARG A 371 -7.39 -16.56 19.47
C ARG A 371 -7.53 -15.10 19.88
N ILE A 372 -8.65 -14.72 20.50
CA ILE A 372 -8.85 -13.35 20.97
C ILE A 372 -7.88 -13.01 22.12
N THR A 373 -7.61 -13.97 23.01
CA THR A 373 -6.62 -13.80 24.09
C THR A 373 -5.22 -13.61 23.51
N ALA A 374 -4.83 -14.42 22.51
CA ALA A 374 -3.57 -14.29 21.80
C ALA A 374 -3.44 -12.92 21.15
N ALA A 375 -4.48 -12.44 20.44
CA ALA A 375 -4.47 -11.11 19.82
C ALA A 375 -4.20 -9.98 20.83
N PHE A 376 -4.92 -9.94 21.96
CA PHE A 376 -4.69 -8.93 22.99
C PHE A 376 -3.33 -9.08 23.70
N ASN A 377 -2.85 -10.30 23.90
CA ASN A 377 -1.53 -10.54 24.47
C ASN A 377 -0.42 -10.09 23.52
N SER A 378 -0.54 -10.35 22.21
CA SER A 378 0.39 -9.88 21.18
C SER A 378 0.42 -8.35 21.12
N CYS A 379 -0.73 -7.67 21.21
CA CYS A 379 -0.77 -6.20 21.35
C CYS A 379 0.01 -5.71 22.56
N LYS A 380 -0.19 -6.35 23.72
CA LYS A 380 0.50 -5.96 24.96
C LYS A 380 2.01 -6.16 24.84
N ALA A 381 2.44 -7.33 24.36
CA ALA A 381 3.85 -7.63 24.15
C ALA A 381 4.50 -6.67 23.14
N PHE A 382 3.80 -6.38 22.03
CA PHE A 382 4.24 -5.41 21.02
C PHE A 382 4.35 -3.99 21.60
N TYR A 383 3.37 -3.55 22.40
CA TYR A 383 3.44 -2.28 23.13
C TYR A 383 4.67 -2.22 24.04
N ASP A 384 4.91 -3.27 24.83
CA ASP A 384 6.03 -3.34 25.77
C ASP A 384 7.40 -3.35 25.04
N ILE A 385 7.48 -3.91 23.84
CA ILE A 385 8.68 -3.86 22.98
C ILE A 385 8.91 -2.42 22.51
N VAL A 386 7.92 -1.81 21.86
CA VAL A 386 8.04 -0.46 21.29
C VAL A 386 8.31 0.58 22.37
N ALA A 387 7.67 0.46 23.54
CA ALA A 387 7.87 1.39 24.65
C ALA A 387 9.27 1.30 25.31
N LYS A 388 10.01 0.20 25.12
CA LYS A 388 11.39 0.06 25.60
C LYS A 388 12.41 0.72 24.68
N VAL A 389 12.09 0.83 23.39
CA VAL A 389 13.00 1.38 22.38
C VAL A 389 13.07 2.90 22.52
N SER A 390 14.28 3.41 22.78
CA SER A 390 14.51 4.86 22.89
C SER A 390 14.42 5.55 21.51
N GLY A 391 13.72 6.67 21.43
CA GLY A 391 13.49 7.40 20.17
C GLY A 391 12.17 7.07 19.47
N LEU A 392 11.36 6.17 20.05
CA LEU A 392 9.97 5.96 19.62
C LEU A 392 9.02 6.63 20.60
N SER A 393 7.99 7.27 20.05
CA SER A 393 6.84 7.76 20.79
C SER A 393 5.64 6.87 20.49
N VAL A 394 5.07 6.28 21.54
CA VAL A 394 3.85 5.46 21.44
C VAL A 394 2.65 6.38 21.62
N LEU A 395 1.75 6.37 20.63
CA LEU A 395 0.54 7.21 20.59
C LEU A 395 -0.68 6.50 21.18
N SER A 396 -0.73 5.17 21.06
CA SER A 396 -1.79 4.36 21.65
C SER A 396 -1.73 4.40 23.19
N LYS A 397 -2.90 4.28 23.82
CA LYS A 397 -3.00 4.25 25.29
C LYS A 397 -2.19 3.09 25.87
N ALA A 398 -1.41 3.37 26.93
CA ALA A 398 -0.71 2.34 27.67
C ALA A 398 -1.69 1.31 28.25
N PRO A 399 -1.42 0.00 28.12
CA PRO A 399 -2.18 -1.01 28.83
C PRO A 399 -2.08 -0.73 30.33
N ALA A 400 -3.21 -0.72 31.04
CA ALA A 400 -3.21 -0.47 32.48
C ALA A 400 -2.29 -1.48 33.20
N ALA A 401 -1.16 -0.99 33.72
CA ALA A 401 0.06 -1.77 33.96
C ALA A 401 -0.01 -2.90 35.00
N ASN A 402 -1.14 -3.13 35.68
CA ASN A 402 -1.14 -3.94 36.91
C ASN A 402 -2.07 -5.16 36.92
N VAL A 403 -2.84 -5.44 35.87
CA VAL A 403 -3.68 -6.66 35.85
C VAL A 403 -3.65 -7.32 34.46
N PRO A 404 -3.07 -8.53 34.31
CA PRO A 404 -3.20 -9.27 33.05
C PRO A 404 -4.67 -9.56 32.78
N ILE A 405 -5.07 -9.54 31.49
CA ILE A 405 -6.45 -9.81 31.07
C ILE A 405 -6.94 -11.14 31.65
N ALA A 406 -6.07 -12.16 31.70
CA ALA A 406 -6.34 -13.44 32.34
C ALA A 406 -6.78 -13.32 33.81
N GLU A 407 -6.22 -12.38 34.58
CA GLU A 407 -6.60 -12.17 35.98
C GLU A 407 -7.91 -11.37 36.14
N ILE A 408 -8.24 -10.47 35.19
CA ILE A 408 -9.56 -9.81 35.12
C ILE A 408 -10.64 -10.82 34.72
N VAL A 409 -10.30 -11.70 33.78
CA VAL A 409 -11.17 -12.73 33.23
C VAL A 409 -11.46 -13.83 34.25
N ASN A 410 -10.45 -14.28 35.01
CA ASN A 410 -10.61 -15.36 35.98
C ASN A 410 -11.18 -14.91 37.33
N LYS A 411 -11.30 -13.59 37.58
CA LYS A 411 -11.97 -13.06 38.77
C LYS A 411 -13.50 -13.13 38.58
N PRO A 412 -14.25 -13.77 39.50
CA PRO A 412 -15.71 -13.75 39.41
C PRO A 412 -16.21 -12.32 39.56
N LEU A 413 -17.26 -11.96 38.81
CA LEU A 413 -17.89 -10.64 38.68
C LEU A 413 -18.35 -9.94 39.99
N ASN A 414 -18.05 -10.49 41.18
CA ASN A 414 -18.46 -9.97 42.50
C ASN A 414 -17.31 -9.93 43.53
N VAL A 415 -16.06 -9.70 43.10
CA VAL A 415 -14.90 -9.59 44.02
C VAL A 415 -14.48 -8.14 44.19
N THR A 416 -14.47 -7.67 45.44
CA THR A 416 -13.90 -6.38 45.85
C THR A 416 -12.41 -6.33 45.50
N VAL A 417 -12.05 -5.51 44.51
CA VAL A 417 -10.66 -5.29 44.11
C VAL A 417 -10.05 -4.19 44.97
N SER A 418 -8.96 -4.50 45.69
CA SER A 418 -8.17 -3.47 46.38
C SER A 418 -7.23 -2.82 45.37
N ILE A 419 -7.49 -1.55 45.04
CA ILE A 419 -6.68 -0.78 44.06
C ILE A 419 -5.45 -0.13 44.74
N LEU A 420 -5.35 -0.18 46.08
CA LEU A 420 -4.21 0.33 46.85
C LEU A 420 -3.51 -0.77 47.69
N PRO A 421 -2.17 -0.69 47.87
CA PRO A 421 -1.47 -1.48 48.87
C PRO A 421 -1.87 -1.06 50.30
N PRO A 422 -1.78 -1.96 51.30
CA PRO A 422 -2.15 -1.67 52.69
C PRO A 422 -1.38 -0.45 53.26
N PRO A 423 -2.01 0.39 54.11
CA PRO A 423 -3.05 0.05 55.10
C PRO A 423 -4.46 0.56 54.80
N PHE A 424 -4.72 1.13 53.61
CA PHE A 424 -6.06 1.64 53.24
C PHE A 424 -6.59 0.96 51.96
N PRO A 425 -7.05 -0.30 52.03
CA PRO A 425 -7.75 -0.92 50.91
C PRO A 425 -9.15 -0.28 50.76
N LEU A 426 -9.39 0.42 49.65
CA LEU A 426 -10.74 0.83 49.27
C LEU A 426 -11.47 -0.39 48.69
N LEU A 427 -12.38 -0.99 49.46
CA LEU A 427 -13.30 -2.02 48.95
C LEU A 427 -14.46 -1.33 48.22
N PHE A 428 -14.57 -1.54 46.91
CA PHE A 428 -15.77 -1.19 46.14
C PHE A 428 -16.50 -2.46 45.70
N ASP A 429 -17.83 -2.45 45.84
CA ASP A 429 -18.72 -3.41 45.19
C ASP A 429 -18.73 -3.07 43.69
N MET A 430 -18.15 -3.93 42.85
CA MET A 430 -18.00 -3.66 41.42
C MET A 430 -19.35 -3.85 40.74
N SER A 431 -20.04 -2.77 40.39
CA SER A 431 -21.14 -2.87 39.42
C SER A 431 -20.63 -3.53 38.12
N ASN A 432 -21.40 -4.42 37.48
CA ASN A 432 -20.97 -5.11 36.25
C ASN A 432 -20.50 -4.13 35.16
N ASN A 433 -21.05 -2.91 35.10
CA ASN A 433 -20.64 -1.90 34.13
C ASN A 433 -19.20 -1.38 34.38
N LEU A 434 -18.76 -1.30 35.64
CA LEU A 434 -17.39 -0.91 36.00
C LEU A 434 -16.38 -2.01 35.63
N TYR A 435 -16.80 -3.27 35.72
CA TYR A 435 -16.00 -4.39 35.22
C TYR A 435 -15.75 -4.28 33.71
N PHE A 436 -16.79 -4.00 32.92
CA PHE A 436 -16.64 -3.84 31.47
C PHE A 436 -15.82 -2.62 31.10
N GLN A 437 -15.96 -1.50 31.81
CA GLN A 437 -15.08 -0.34 31.62
C GLN A 437 -13.61 -0.69 31.88
N LEU A 438 -13.32 -1.38 32.99
CA LEU A 438 -11.95 -1.80 33.32
C LEU A 438 -11.41 -2.80 32.28
N LEU A 439 -12.24 -3.70 31.79
CA LEU A 439 -11.90 -4.64 30.72
C LEU A 439 -11.51 -3.90 29.43
N PHE A 440 -12.30 -2.93 28.99
CA PHE A 440 -12.00 -2.11 27.80
C PHE A 440 -10.79 -1.19 27.99
N GLU A 441 -10.50 -0.75 29.22
CA GLU A 441 -9.30 0.03 29.52
C GLU A 441 -8.03 -0.84 29.57
N SER A 442 -8.16 -2.13 29.90
CA SER A 442 -7.03 -3.06 29.99
C SER A 442 -6.75 -3.77 28.66
N ALA A 443 -7.79 -4.02 27.86
CA ALA A 443 -7.68 -4.59 26.53
C ALA A 443 -7.26 -3.49 25.55
N VAL A 444 -6.01 -3.53 25.10
CA VAL A 444 -5.48 -2.63 24.06
C VAL A 444 -5.55 -3.39 22.73
N PRO A 445 -6.38 -2.97 21.76
CA PRO A 445 -6.60 -3.71 20.51
C PRO A 445 -5.67 -3.27 19.37
N VAL A 446 -5.03 -2.10 19.51
CA VAL A 446 -4.22 -1.45 18.47
C VAL A 446 -3.04 -0.77 19.14
N VAL A 447 -1.85 -0.94 18.58
CA VAL A 447 -0.66 -0.18 18.99
C VAL A 447 -0.25 0.72 17.84
N VAL A 448 -0.08 2.01 18.14
CA VAL A 448 0.38 3.00 17.16
C VAL A 448 1.59 3.71 17.71
N PHE A 449 2.63 3.80 16.91
CA PHE A 449 3.88 4.44 17.27
C PHE A 449 4.47 5.22 16.11
N LYS A 450 5.38 6.13 16.44
CA LYS A 450 6.18 6.88 15.47
C LYS A 450 7.56 7.13 16.05
N PHE A 451 8.55 7.24 15.17
CA PHE A 451 9.85 7.80 15.50
C PHE A 451 9.69 9.27 15.86
N ASP A 452 10.28 9.66 17.00
CA ASP A 452 10.32 11.04 17.46
C ASP A 452 11.75 11.41 17.85
N VAL A 453 12.13 12.65 17.54
CA VAL A 453 13.49 13.12 17.79
C VAL A 453 13.50 13.81 19.14
N ASP A 454 14.12 13.16 20.15
CA ASP A 454 14.36 13.78 21.45
C ASP A 454 15.31 14.98 21.30
N PHE A 455 14.75 16.18 21.12
CA PHE A 455 15.51 17.44 21.01
C PHE A 455 16.35 17.76 22.26
N SER A 456 16.10 17.07 23.38
CA SER A 456 16.83 17.28 24.64
C SER A 456 18.30 16.87 24.55
N GLN A 457 18.65 15.82 23.81
CA GLN A 457 20.03 15.30 23.73
C GLN A 457 20.93 16.03 22.73
N LEU A 458 20.37 16.77 21.78
CA LEU A 458 21.17 17.59 20.85
C LEU A 458 21.73 18.87 21.49
N SER A 459 21.30 19.21 22.70
CA SER A 459 21.64 20.48 23.36
C SER A 459 22.72 20.37 24.45
N SER A 460 23.24 19.17 24.74
CA SER A 460 24.07 18.91 25.92
C SER A 460 25.59 18.81 25.68
N GLU A 461 26.10 19.02 24.46
CA GLU A 461 27.55 18.88 24.21
C GLU A 461 28.37 20.18 24.26
N ASP A 462 27.78 21.36 24.51
CA ASP A 462 28.58 22.60 24.50
C ASP A 462 28.22 23.64 25.57
N LYS A 463 28.30 23.24 26.85
CA LYS A 463 28.36 24.20 27.97
C LYS A 463 29.57 23.96 28.88
N GLY A 464 30.76 24.18 28.31
CA GLY A 464 31.97 24.48 29.06
C GLY A 464 31.93 25.92 29.59
N GLN A 465 31.85 26.04 30.91
CA GLN A 465 32.34 27.13 31.78
C GLN A 465 32.63 28.50 31.14
N ASN A 466 31.79 29.51 31.41
CA ASN A 466 32.22 30.72 32.12
C ASN A 466 31.02 31.61 32.50
N SER A 467 30.92 31.88 33.80
CA SER A 467 30.16 32.97 34.38
C SER A 467 30.91 34.28 34.14
N ASP A 468 30.28 35.27 33.50
CA ASP A 468 30.10 36.62 34.06
C ASP A 468 29.50 37.60 33.03
N ALA A 469 28.36 38.17 33.44
CA ALA A 469 27.91 39.54 33.28
C ALA A 469 27.66 40.18 31.88
N VAL A 470 26.52 40.89 31.87
CA VAL A 470 26.12 42.06 31.05
C VAL A 470 25.42 41.77 29.71
N VAL A 471 24.10 42.03 29.72
CA VAL A 471 23.26 42.28 28.56
C VAL A 471 23.72 43.56 27.85
N PRO A 472 23.81 43.54 26.50
CA PRO A 472 23.18 44.61 25.76
C PRO A 472 22.31 44.09 24.60
N GLN A 473 21.14 44.70 24.47
CA GLN A 473 20.29 44.61 23.29
C GLN A 473 20.97 45.27 22.10
N SER A 474 21.25 44.50 21.04
CA SER A 474 21.28 45.00 19.66
C SER A 474 21.39 43.83 18.69
N SER A 475 20.45 43.76 17.75
CA SER A 475 20.58 43.20 16.39
C SER A 475 21.62 42.11 16.19
N ASN A 476 21.19 40.87 16.04
CA ASN A 476 21.95 39.90 15.25
C ASN A 476 21.02 38.83 14.69
N ASN A 477 21.22 38.58 13.39
CA ASN A 477 20.76 37.41 12.67
C ASN A 477 21.05 36.18 13.52
N GLN A 478 20.00 35.58 14.09
CA GLN A 478 20.09 34.22 14.59
C GLN A 478 20.34 33.35 13.37
N GLU A 479 21.55 32.82 13.26
CA GLU A 479 21.85 31.69 12.39
C GLU A 479 20.76 30.64 12.62
N LYS A 480 19.97 30.38 11.57
CA LYS A 480 18.95 29.35 11.57
C LYS A 480 19.65 28.01 11.83
N VAL A 481 19.63 27.54 13.07
CA VAL A 481 19.81 26.13 13.39
C VAL A 481 18.85 25.38 12.47
N ALA A 482 19.36 24.45 11.67
CA ALA A 482 18.56 23.73 10.67
C ALA A 482 17.39 23.02 11.38
N GLU A 483 16.20 23.61 11.31
CA GLU A 483 14.98 23.06 11.91
C GLU A 483 14.68 21.72 11.25
N ILE A 484 14.72 20.65 12.05
CA ILE A 484 14.12 19.37 11.66
C ILE A 484 12.63 19.66 11.45
N THR A 485 12.19 19.66 10.20
CA THR A 485 10.79 19.93 9.87
C THR A 485 9.92 18.72 10.23
N PRO A 486 8.66 18.94 10.67
CA PRO A 486 7.72 17.85 10.89
C PRO A 486 7.58 16.92 9.66
N SER A 487 7.61 17.49 8.46
CA SER A 487 7.57 16.72 7.20
C SER A 487 8.79 15.82 7.00
N TYR A 488 9.96 16.15 7.55
CA TYR A 488 11.10 15.25 7.52
C TYR A 488 10.91 14.06 8.47
N ILE A 489 10.33 14.28 9.65
CA ILE A 489 10.00 13.19 10.59
C ILE A 489 8.95 12.25 9.97
N ASP A 490 7.96 12.80 9.27
CA ASP A 490 6.96 11.98 8.55
C ASP A 490 7.60 11.08 7.48
N ARG A 491 8.64 11.57 6.80
CA ARG A 491 9.42 10.76 5.85
C ARG A 491 10.24 9.68 6.52
N LEU A 492 10.88 9.98 7.65
CA LEU A 492 11.58 8.95 8.45
C LEU A 492 10.61 7.86 8.90
N ASN A 493 9.39 8.24 9.32
CA ASN A 493 8.35 7.30 9.71
C ASN A 493 7.83 6.47 8.53
N SER A 494 7.66 7.07 7.35
CA SER A 494 7.29 6.34 6.14
C SER A 494 8.37 5.32 5.76
N TRP A 495 9.64 5.70 5.82
CA TRP A 495 10.75 4.79 5.56
C TRP A 495 10.81 3.67 6.61
N LEU A 496 10.63 4.00 7.90
CA LEU A 496 10.60 3.03 8.99
C LEU A 496 9.44 2.03 8.80
N GLY A 497 8.27 2.50 8.38
CA GLY A 497 7.14 1.62 8.08
C GLY A 497 7.46 0.64 6.95
N GLN A 498 8.03 1.14 5.85
CA GLN A 498 8.38 0.31 4.69
C GLN A 498 9.48 -0.71 4.99
N ILE A 499 10.51 -0.31 5.76
CA ILE A 499 11.61 -1.21 6.12
C ILE A 499 11.11 -2.30 7.08
N LEU A 500 10.25 -1.95 8.04
CA LEU A 500 9.68 -2.93 8.97
C LEU A 500 8.72 -3.89 8.26
N GLN A 501 7.89 -3.43 7.31
CA GLN A 501 7.06 -4.30 6.49
C GLN A 501 7.89 -5.31 5.67
N ARG A 502 9.03 -4.87 5.14
CA ARG A 502 9.93 -5.72 4.34
C ARG A 502 10.70 -6.72 5.20
N ASP A 503 11.30 -6.25 6.28
CA ASP A 503 12.21 -7.05 7.12
C ASP A 503 11.44 -7.92 8.14
N SER A 504 10.21 -7.53 8.50
CA SER A 504 9.31 -8.24 9.42
C SER A 504 7.97 -8.59 8.78
N SER A 505 7.98 -9.22 7.59
CA SER A 505 6.78 -9.61 6.84
C SER A 505 5.84 -10.60 7.55
N GLN A 506 6.28 -11.17 8.68
CA GLN A 506 5.47 -12.03 9.55
C GLN A 506 4.49 -11.25 10.43
N ILE A 507 4.71 -9.94 10.59
CA ILE A 507 3.84 -9.05 11.37
C ILE A 507 3.21 -8.07 10.39
N ASP A 508 1.88 -8.10 10.32
CA ASP A 508 1.15 -7.14 9.51
C ASP A 508 1.19 -5.75 10.15
N LEU A 509 1.91 -4.83 9.52
CA LEU A 509 2.10 -3.45 9.94
C LEU A 509 1.54 -2.53 8.87
N GLU A 510 0.78 -1.53 9.29
CA GLU A 510 0.18 -0.55 8.39
C GLU A 510 0.78 0.83 8.61
N ILE A 511 1.05 1.55 7.52
CA ILE A 511 1.44 2.95 7.56
C ILE A 511 0.16 3.79 7.47
N ILE A 512 -0.07 4.63 8.47
CA ILE A 512 -1.27 5.47 8.57
C ILE A 512 -0.91 6.95 8.61
N GLU A 513 -1.74 7.79 7.98
CA GLU A 513 -1.66 9.24 8.09
C GLU A 513 -2.64 9.73 9.15
N HIS A 514 -2.10 10.25 10.26
CA HIS A 514 -2.91 10.77 11.36
C HIS A 514 -2.94 12.30 11.33
N GLY A 515 -4.13 12.90 11.29
CA GLY A 515 -4.29 14.36 11.12
C GLY A 515 -3.61 15.24 12.17
N LYS A 516 -3.32 14.72 13.38
CA LYS A 516 -2.58 15.44 14.44
C LYS A 516 -1.11 15.02 14.58
N HIS A 517 -0.76 13.80 14.18
CA HIS A 517 0.53 13.18 14.51
C HIS A 517 1.42 12.91 13.29
N GLY A 518 0.91 13.14 12.07
CA GLY A 518 1.62 12.89 10.83
C GLY A 518 1.62 11.40 10.47
N THR A 519 2.69 10.95 9.82
CA THR A 519 2.84 9.54 9.41
C THR A 519 3.20 8.68 10.62
N CYS A 520 2.41 7.64 10.86
CA CYS A 520 2.58 6.72 12.00
C CYS A 520 2.50 5.26 11.52
N ILE A 521 2.98 4.34 12.36
CA ILE A 521 2.95 2.90 12.10
C ILE A 521 1.96 2.26 13.07
N ARG A 522 1.06 1.45 12.53
CA ARG A 522 -0.06 0.82 13.23
C ARG A 522 0.08 -0.70 13.19
N PHE A 523 -0.16 -1.33 14.34
CA PHE A 523 -0.26 -2.78 14.49
C PHE A 523 -1.61 -3.15 15.10
N CYS A 524 -2.40 -3.98 14.42
CA CYS A 524 -3.68 -4.49 14.90
C CYS A 524 -3.86 -6.00 14.61
N PRO A 525 -3.67 -6.89 15.59
CA PRO A 525 -3.85 -8.34 15.42
C PRO A 525 -5.33 -8.78 15.40
N LEU A 526 -6.27 -7.83 15.33
CA LEU A 526 -7.71 -8.07 15.21
C LEU A 526 -8.25 -7.68 13.82
N GLU A 527 -7.39 -7.22 12.91
CA GLU A 527 -7.71 -7.03 11.50
C GLU A 527 -6.91 -8.03 10.67
N LEU A 528 -7.09 -9.31 10.97
CA LEU A 528 -6.34 -10.39 10.34
C LEU A 528 -6.71 -10.54 8.87
N GLY A 529 -5.71 -10.80 8.04
CA GLY A 529 -5.89 -11.29 6.68
C GLY A 529 -6.54 -12.68 6.64
N ILE A 530 -6.88 -13.13 5.44
CA ILE A 530 -7.58 -14.41 5.25
C ILE A 530 -6.68 -15.57 5.68
N GLY A 531 -7.15 -16.36 6.65
CA GLY A 531 -6.42 -17.52 7.18
C GLY A 531 -5.25 -17.17 8.11
N GLU A 532 -5.02 -15.89 8.39
CA GLU A 532 -3.97 -15.44 9.29
C GLU A 532 -4.32 -15.71 10.76
N LEU A 533 -3.27 -15.85 11.56
CA LEU A 533 -3.36 -16.01 13.01
C LEU A 533 -2.61 -14.87 13.69
N PRO A 534 -3.00 -14.49 14.92
CA PRO A 534 -2.23 -13.56 15.70
C PRO A 534 -0.75 -14.00 15.81
N PRO A 535 0.21 -13.08 15.69
CA PRO A 535 1.61 -13.44 15.65
C PRO A 535 2.06 -14.09 16.97
N PRO A 536 2.76 -15.24 16.92
CA PRO A 536 3.36 -15.86 18.10
C PRO A 536 4.47 -14.99 18.70
N GLU A 537 4.82 -15.24 19.96
CA GLU A 537 5.83 -14.48 20.70
C GLU A 537 7.21 -14.49 20.02
N GLU A 538 7.59 -15.58 19.34
CA GLU A 538 8.86 -15.69 18.62
C GLU A 538 9.03 -14.62 17.52
N TYR A 539 7.96 -14.30 16.79
CA TYR A 539 8.00 -13.29 15.74
C TYR A 539 8.08 -11.88 16.34
N LEU A 540 7.48 -11.67 17.51
CA LEU A 540 7.59 -10.41 18.25
C LEU A 540 9.02 -10.17 18.76
N GLU A 541 9.73 -11.22 19.17
CA GLU A 541 11.14 -11.12 19.57
C GLU A 541 12.07 -10.78 18.39
N SER A 542 11.84 -11.40 17.23
CA SER A 542 12.56 -11.07 15.98
C SER A 542 12.31 -9.61 15.58
N PHE A 543 11.06 -9.17 15.68
CA PHE A 543 10.69 -7.77 15.44
C PHE A 543 11.36 -6.81 16.42
N ALA A 544 11.47 -7.17 17.71
CA ALA A 544 12.15 -6.34 18.71
C ALA A 544 13.62 -6.07 18.34
N GLN A 545 14.32 -7.05 17.79
CA GLN A 545 15.70 -6.87 17.30
C GLN A 545 15.75 -6.01 16.04
N CYS A 546 14.82 -6.23 15.11
CA CYS A 546 14.71 -5.46 13.87
C CYS A 546 14.45 -3.98 14.15
N ILE A 547 13.44 -3.66 14.97
CA ILE A 547 13.07 -2.27 15.25
C ILE A 547 14.18 -1.51 15.97
N ASP A 548 14.91 -2.15 16.90
CA ASP A 548 16.03 -1.52 17.61
C ASP A 548 17.16 -1.13 16.64
N ALA A 549 17.55 -2.05 15.74
CA ALA A 549 18.56 -1.80 14.71
C ALA A 549 18.13 -0.69 13.73
N GLN A 550 16.86 -0.68 13.30
CA GLN A 550 16.38 0.35 12.37
C GLN A 550 16.25 1.73 13.04
N VAL A 551 15.87 1.78 14.32
CA VAL A 551 15.81 3.04 15.09
C VAL A 551 17.21 3.60 15.35
N GLU A 552 18.22 2.75 15.57
CA GLU A 552 19.63 3.17 15.68
C GLU A 552 20.09 3.86 14.40
N ILE A 553 19.80 3.28 13.23
CA ILE A 553 20.10 3.89 11.91
C ILE A 553 19.42 5.26 11.75
N LEU A 554 18.14 5.38 12.17
CA LEU A 554 17.42 6.66 12.09
C LEU A 554 18.05 7.73 12.99
N ARG A 555 18.42 7.36 14.22
CA ARG A 555 19.08 8.27 15.16
C ARG A 555 20.43 8.73 14.64
N ALA A 556 21.24 7.80 14.15
CA ALA A 556 22.52 8.08 13.50
C ALA A 556 22.32 9.04 12.32
N THR A 557 21.37 8.75 11.42
CA THR A 557 21.06 9.59 10.26
C THR A 557 20.65 11.01 10.66
N VAL A 558 19.78 11.17 11.67
CA VAL A 558 19.37 12.49 12.17
C VAL A 558 20.54 13.27 12.77
N LYS A 559 21.41 12.59 13.54
CA LYS A 559 22.62 13.18 14.12
C LYS A 559 23.60 13.64 13.02
N HIS A 560 23.91 12.77 12.06
CA HIS A 560 24.83 13.04 10.97
C HIS A 560 24.30 14.07 9.97
N LYS A 561 22.98 14.26 9.85
CA LYS A 561 22.37 15.27 8.99
C LYS A 561 22.84 16.69 9.30
N GLN A 562 23.04 17.01 10.58
CA GLN A 562 23.51 18.34 10.97
C GLN A 562 24.95 18.57 10.51
N THR A 563 25.82 17.58 10.75
CA THR A 563 27.21 17.59 10.29
C THR A 563 27.30 17.67 8.77
N PHE A 564 26.51 16.86 8.06
CA PHE A 564 26.39 16.88 6.61
C PHE A 564 25.99 18.27 6.08
N ASN A 565 24.93 18.86 6.63
CA ASN A 565 24.46 20.19 6.21
C ASN A 565 25.50 21.29 6.48
N LYS A 566 26.33 21.14 7.52
CA LYS A 566 27.43 22.07 7.81
C LYS A 566 28.55 21.93 6.77
N LEU A 567 29.04 20.71 6.56
CA LEU A 567 30.12 20.41 5.61
C LEU A 567 29.75 20.78 4.17
N VAL A 568 28.51 20.54 3.74
CA VAL A 568 28.06 20.92 2.39
C VAL A 568 28.03 22.45 2.23
N ARG A 569 27.61 23.20 3.26
CA ARG A 569 27.59 24.69 3.19
C ARG A 569 28.98 25.31 3.23
N GLU A 570 29.95 24.65 3.85
CA GLU A 570 31.35 25.11 3.89
C GLU A 570 32.07 24.90 2.55
N ASN A 571 31.58 23.98 1.71
CA ASN A 571 32.18 23.66 0.42
C ASN A 571 31.63 24.54 -0.72
N PRO A 572 32.48 25.15 -1.57
CA PRO A 572 32.02 26.02 -2.65
C PRO A 572 31.47 25.26 -3.86
N VAL A 573 31.84 24.00 -4.04
CA VAL A 573 31.47 23.17 -5.21
C VAL A 573 30.17 22.38 -4.99
N LEU A 574 29.73 22.26 -3.75
CA LEU A 574 28.55 21.46 -3.38
C LEU A 574 27.38 22.37 -3.03
N GLN A 575 26.23 22.09 -3.63
CA GLN A 575 24.98 22.77 -3.33
C GLN A 575 24.03 21.83 -2.59
N LEU A 576 23.62 22.22 -1.38
CA LEU A 576 22.62 21.50 -0.60
C LEU A 576 21.23 21.63 -1.24
N ILE A 577 20.53 20.51 -1.36
CA ILE A 577 19.18 20.43 -1.93
C ILE A 577 18.24 19.77 -0.93
N GLU A 578 17.12 20.43 -0.68
CA GLU A 578 16.02 19.84 0.06
C GLU A 578 15.16 18.97 -0.86
N LEU A 579 15.18 17.66 -0.61
CA LEU A 579 14.37 16.69 -1.34
C LEU A 579 13.03 16.52 -0.63
N SER A 580 11.93 16.71 -1.36
CA SER A 580 10.58 16.56 -0.82
C SER A 580 10.24 15.13 -0.43
N ASP A 581 10.83 14.13 -1.09
CA ASP A 581 10.42 12.72 -0.99
C ASP A 581 11.51 11.82 -0.39
N TRP A 582 12.46 12.40 0.35
CA TRP A 582 13.63 11.67 0.86
C TRP A 582 13.78 11.74 2.38
N ALA A 583 14.01 10.56 2.98
CA ALA A 583 14.16 10.38 4.42
C ALA A 583 15.64 10.33 4.88
N GLY A 584 16.62 10.28 3.97
CA GLY A 584 18.04 10.19 4.31
C GLY A 584 18.74 11.51 4.65
N LEU A 585 20.07 11.50 4.64
CA LEU A 585 20.91 12.67 4.96
C LEU A 585 20.53 13.92 4.12
N GLY A 586 20.31 13.75 2.81
CA GLY A 586 19.86 14.83 1.95
C GLY A 586 20.31 14.66 0.50
N GLY A 587 20.02 15.69 -0.31
CA GLY A 587 20.50 15.78 -1.69
C GLY A 587 21.66 16.77 -1.80
N VAL A 588 22.65 16.45 -2.62
CA VAL A 588 23.74 17.37 -2.99
C VAL A 588 23.85 17.43 -4.50
N ARG A 589 24.03 18.62 -5.03
CA ARG A 589 24.39 18.81 -6.43
C ARG A 589 25.82 19.31 -6.54
N TYR A 590 26.57 18.67 -7.42
CA TYR A 590 27.91 19.12 -7.77
C TYR A 590 27.78 20.27 -8.78
N VAL A 591 28.30 21.44 -8.43
CA VAL A 591 28.29 22.65 -9.25
C VAL A 591 29.73 23.15 -9.42
N PRO A 592 30.32 22.97 -10.62
CA PRO A 592 31.66 23.48 -10.91
C PRO A 592 31.75 25.01 -10.75
N GLU A 593 32.87 25.53 -10.25
CA GLU A 593 33.10 26.97 -9.97
C GLU A 593 32.90 27.91 -11.18
N PHE A 594 32.93 27.36 -12.40
CA PHE A 594 32.85 28.11 -13.67
C PHE A 594 31.42 28.28 -14.19
N ILE A 595 30.45 27.53 -13.65
CA ILE A 595 29.05 27.53 -14.10
C ILE A 595 28.23 28.44 -13.18
N ASP A 596 27.90 29.62 -13.68
CA ASP A 596 27.02 30.55 -13.00
C ASP A 596 25.57 30.04 -13.16
N THR A 597 24.99 29.50 -12.08
CA THR A 597 23.64 28.88 -12.06
C THR A 597 22.49 29.84 -12.40
N SER A 598 22.80 31.12 -12.61
CA SER A 598 21.87 32.20 -12.92
C SER A 598 21.48 32.32 -14.41
N VAL A 599 22.16 31.61 -15.34
CA VAL A 599 21.98 31.83 -16.79
C VAL A 599 21.90 30.52 -17.60
N ALA A 600 20.85 30.44 -18.43
CA ALA A 600 20.59 29.51 -19.56
C ALA A 600 20.08 28.06 -19.27
N GLU A 601 19.07 27.65 -20.05
CA GLU A 601 18.50 26.30 -20.10
C GLU A 601 19.54 25.23 -20.51
N GLU A 602 20.54 25.65 -21.29
CA GLU A 602 21.66 24.83 -21.75
C GLU A 602 22.60 24.42 -20.59
N ALA A 603 22.89 25.36 -19.67
CA ALA A 603 23.70 25.10 -18.47
C ALA A 603 23.03 24.08 -17.53
N ARG A 604 21.70 24.09 -17.43
CA ARG A 604 20.94 23.07 -16.67
C ARG A 604 21.08 21.68 -17.29
N GLY A 605 21.02 21.58 -18.61
CA GLY A 605 21.18 20.31 -19.32
C GLY A 605 22.57 19.69 -19.13
N GLU A 606 23.62 20.50 -19.17
CA GLU A 606 25.01 20.06 -18.90
C GLU A 606 25.19 19.62 -17.44
N LEU A 607 24.65 20.40 -16.49
CA LEU A 607 24.70 20.07 -15.08
C LEU A 607 23.98 18.75 -14.76
N ASN A 608 22.84 18.51 -15.40
CA ASN A 608 22.09 17.25 -15.26
C ASN A 608 22.88 16.06 -15.83
N LYS A 609 23.51 16.21 -17.00
CA LYS A 609 24.38 15.17 -17.57
C LYS A 609 25.56 14.86 -16.66
N LEU A 610 26.21 15.89 -16.11
CA LEU A 610 27.33 15.73 -15.18
C LEU A 610 26.90 15.01 -13.91
N ASN A 611 25.81 15.44 -13.27
CA ASN A 611 25.33 14.84 -12.03
C ASN A 611 24.75 13.42 -12.27
N ASN A 612 24.17 13.12 -13.43
CA ASN A 612 23.76 11.75 -13.79
C ASN A 612 24.97 10.82 -13.88
N ASN A 613 26.02 11.22 -14.62
CA ASN A 613 27.25 10.44 -14.74
C ASN A 613 27.94 10.26 -13.38
N LEU A 614 27.90 11.30 -12.53
CA LEU A 614 28.42 11.25 -11.16
C LEU A 614 27.70 10.18 -10.35
N VAL A 615 26.36 10.16 -10.36
CA VAL A 615 25.59 9.14 -9.64
C VAL A 615 25.88 7.74 -10.18
N ASP A 616 25.99 7.55 -11.49
CA ASP A 616 26.29 6.23 -12.06
C ASP A 616 27.68 5.71 -11.67
N GLN A 617 28.68 6.60 -11.58
CA GLN A 617 30.00 6.24 -11.06
C GLN A 617 29.94 5.93 -9.56
N LEU A 618 29.29 6.79 -8.77
CA LEU A 618 29.16 6.62 -7.31
C LEU A 618 28.43 5.34 -6.93
N ARG A 619 27.36 4.99 -7.65
CA ARG A 619 26.57 3.77 -7.42
C ARG A 619 27.37 2.49 -7.65
N THR A 620 28.43 2.55 -8.46
CA THR A 620 29.35 1.42 -8.68
C THR A 620 30.31 1.25 -7.51
N THR A 621 30.64 2.33 -6.81
CA THR A 621 31.55 2.33 -5.65
C THR A 621 30.81 1.99 -4.36
N ASP A 622 29.66 2.62 -4.13
CA ASP A 622 28.87 2.45 -2.91
C ASP A 622 27.36 2.52 -3.22
N SER A 623 26.62 1.59 -2.63
CA SER A 623 25.16 1.53 -2.67
C SER A 623 24.45 2.67 -1.92
N ALA A 624 25.16 3.43 -1.08
CA ALA A 624 24.60 4.55 -0.31
C ALA A 624 24.15 5.73 -1.20
N PHE A 625 24.59 5.79 -2.46
CA PHE A 625 24.28 6.84 -3.42
C PHE A 625 23.17 6.44 -4.37
N SER A 626 22.19 7.32 -4.54
CA SER A 626 21.11 7.13 -5.52
C SER A 626 20.82 8.42 -6.30
N LEU A 627 20.17 8.25 -7.45
CA LEU A 627 19.77 9.37 -8.30
C LEU A 627 18.61 10.12 -7.65
N GLY A 628 18.70 11.45 -7.64
CA GLY A 628 17.61 12.31 -7.24
C GLY A 628 17.34 13.42 -8.23
N GLU A 629 16.12 13.90 -8.18
CA GLU A 629 15.67 15.05 -8.94
C GLU A 629 14.99 16.04 -8.00
N ALA A 630 15.33 17.32 -8.16
CA ALA A 630 14.69 18.45 -7.50
C ALA A 630 14.70 19.65 -8.44
N ASP A 631 13.57 20.34 -8.57
CA ASP A 631 13.38 21.50 -9.45
C ASP A 631 13.76 21.23 -10.92
N GLY A 632 13.50 20.01 -11.43
CA GLY A 632 13.84 19.59 -12.79
C GLY A 632 15.35 19.42 -13.04
N MET A 633 16.14 19.31 -11.96
CA MET A 633 17.59 19.14 -12.02
C MET A 633 18.05 17.94 -11.19
N THR A 634 19.00 17.18 -11.74
CA THR A 634 19.60 16.01 -11.10
C THR A 634 20.41 16.41 -9.87
N CYS A 635 20.40 15.56 -8.85
CA CYS A 635 21.28 15.62 -7.68
C CYS A 635 21.64 14.21 -7.18
N VAL A 636 22.70 14.12 -6.39
CA VAL A 636 23.10 12.92 -5.66
C VAL A 636 22.31 12.82 -4.36
N ARG A 637 21.57 11.73 -4.15
CA ARG A 637 20.88 11.44 -2.89
C ARG A 637 21.75 10.59 -1.98
N PHE A 638 21.86 11.00 -0.72
CA PHE A 638 22.54 10.27 0.34
C PHE A 638 21.52 9.51 1.19
N GLY A 639 21.65 8.19 1.25
CA GLY A 639 20.75 7.30 2.00
C GLY A 639 20.76 7.46 3.53
N MET A 640 20.25 6.43 4.18
CA MET A 640 20.39 6.26 5.62
C MET A 640 21.82 5.85 5.98
N VAL A 641 22.31 6.31 7.12
CA VAL A 641 23.68 6.05 7.59
C VAL A 641 23.67 5.49 9.01
N THR A 642 24.68 4.69 9.33
CA THR A 642 24.94 4.17 10.68
C THR A 642 25.88 5.11 11.45
N ASP A 643 26.00 4.91 12.76
CA ASP A 643 26.85 5.75 13.63
C ASP A 643 28.35 5.68 13.27
N ASP A 644 28.81 4.58 12.65
CA ASP A 644 30.20 4.40 12.22
C ASP A 644 30.51 5.08 10.87
N THR A 645 29.51 5.66 10.22
CA THR A 645 29.68 6.24 8.88
C THR A 645 30.38 7.60 8.95
N ASP A 646 31.53 7.72 8.26
CA ASP A 646 32.22 9.00 8.14
C ASP A 646 31.61 9.85 7.01
N VAL A 647 30.81 10.85 7.40
CA VAL A 647 30.18 11.81 6.47
C VAL A 647 31.21 12.62 5.69
N HIS A 648 32.41 12.85 6.25
CA HIS A 648 33.46 13.59 5.56
C HIS A 648 34.01 12.80 4.37
N GLU A 649 34.32 11.52 4.58
CA GLU A 649 34.80 10.61 3.53
C GLU A 649 33.77 10.45 2.41
N LEU A 650 32.48 10.32 2.76
CA LEU A 650 31.40 10.24 1.77
C LEU A 650 31.32 11.51 0.91
N LEU A 651 31.48 12.69 1.50
CA LEU A 651 31.47 13.95 0.75
C LEU A 651 32.74 14.14 -0.09
N GLU A 652 33.90 13.74 0.43
CA GLU A 652 35.17 13.77 -0.30
C GLU A 652 35.11 12.86 -1.53
N LEU A 653 34.53 11.66 -1.41
CA LEU A 653 34.33 10.73 -2.51
C LEU A 653 33.45 11.33 -3.62
N VAL A 654 32.41 12.09 -3.26
CA VAL A 654 31.59 12.83 -4.25
C VAL A 654 32.37 13.95 -4.93
N ILE A 655 33.24 14.65 -4.19
CA ILE A 655 34.07 15.72 -4.74
C ILE A 655 35.12 15.16 -5.70
N GLU A 656 35.82 14.09 -5.31
CA GLU A 656 36.84 13.42 -6.13
C GLU A 656 36.24 12.83 -7.41
N ALA A 657 35.10 12.13 -7.31
CA ALA A 657 34.40 11.61 -8.47
C ALA A 657 33.90 12.74 -9.39
N GLY A 658 33.37 13.82 -8.82
CA GLY A 658 32.95 15.00 -9.57
C GLY A 658 34.10 15.66 -10.34
N GLN A 659 35.26 15.80 -9.70
CA GLN A 659 36.47 16.33 -10.34
C GLN A 659 36.98 15.42 -11.46
N SER A 660 37.02 14.11 -11.23
CA SER A 660 37.44 13.14 -12.27
C SER A 660 36.55 13.22 -13.51
N ILE A 661 35.22 13.25 -13.34
CA ILE A 661 34.28 13.37 -14.46
C ILE A 661 34.44 14.72 -15.17
N GLN A 662 34.67 15.78 -14.41
CA GLN A 662 34.90 17.11 -14.97
C GLN A 662 36.19 17.14 -15.80
N GLU A 663 37.27 16.53 -15.34
CA GLU A 663 38.54 16.43 -16.07
C GLU A 663 38.37 15.61 -17.35
N ASP A 664 37.71 14.45 -17.26
CA ASP A 664 37.43 13.60 -18.42
C ASP A 664 36.57 14.32 -19.46
N THR A 665 35.56 15.07 -19.01
CA THR A 665 34.70 15.88 -19.90
C THR A 665 35.52 16.98 -20.59
N LYS A 666 36.37 17.68 -19.85
CA LYS A 666 37.25 18.73 -20.40
C LYS A 666 38.25 18.16 -21.41
N VAL A 667 38.78 16.96 -21.18
CA VAL A 667 39.65 16.26 -22.14
C VAL A 667 38.88 15.93 -23.42
N LEU A 668 37.67 15.39 -23.31
CA LEU A 668 36.83 15.08 -24.46
C LEU A 668 36.46 16.32 -25.28
N ASP A 669 36.15 17.45 -24.62
CA ASP A 669 35.89 18.71 -25.32
C ASP A 669 37.12 19.20 -26.08
N SER A 670 38.30 19.11 -25.47
CA SER A 670 39.56 19.47 -26.14
C SER A 670 39.84 18.56 -27.35
N MET A 671 39.60 17.25 -27.23
CA MET A 671 39.76 16.29 -28.31
C MET A 671 38.73 16.54 -29.42
N SER A 672 37.48 16.85 -29.07
CA SER A 672 36.42 17.20 -30.01
C SER A 672 36.78 18.46 -30.80
N GLU A 673 37.33 19.49 -30.15
CA GLU A 673 37.81 20.70 -30.81
C GLU A 673 38.99 20.39 -31.77
N ILE A 674 39.94 19.57 -31.34
CA ILE A 674 41.06 19.12 -32.18
C ILE A 674 40.57 18.31 -33.37
N VAL A 675 39.60 17.41 -33.17
CA VAL A 675 38.99 16.60 -34.24
C VAL A 675 38.23 17.49 -35.21
N LYS A 676 37.43 18.44 -34.73
CA LYS A 676 36.70 19.40 -35.56
C LYS A 676 37.66 20.22 -36.42
N LYS A 677 38.70 20.82 -35.80
CA LYS A 677 39.76 21.55 -36.52
C LYS A 677 40.52 20.64 -37.49
N GLY A 678 40.76 19.38 -37.11
CA GLY A 678 41.40 18.38 -37.95
C GLY A 678 40.57 18.03 -39.19
N ILE A 679 39.24 17.90 -39.05
CA ILE A 679 38.31 17.68 -40.17
C ILE A 679 38.24 18.91 -41.07
N GLU A 680 38.14 20.11 -40.50
CA GLU A 680 38.16 21.37 -41.26
C GLU A 680 39.47 21.53 -42.04
N ALA A 681 40.61 21.26 -41.42
CA ALA A 681 41.92 21.30 -42.08
C ALA A 681 42.03 20.23 -43.18
N ALA A 682 41.60 18.99 -42.90
CA ALA A 682 41.63 17.91 -43.87
C ALA A 682 40.71 18.17 -45.07
N THR A 683 39.53 18.74 -44.85
CA THR A 683 38.58 19.10 -45.93
C THR A 683 39.10 20.25 -46.78
N LEU A 684 39.70 21.28 -46.17
CA LEU A 684 40.32 22.38 -46.88
C LEU A 684 41.51 21.90 -47.72
N ASP A 685 42.38 21.05 -47.15
CA ASP A 685 43.50 20.47 -47.90
C ASP A 685 43.05 19.57 -49.05
N LEU A 686 42.00 18.77 -48.86
CA LEU A 686 41.40 17.98 -49.94
C LEU A 686 40.79 18.86 -51.04
N GLN A 687 40.14 19.98 -50.69
CA GLN A 687 39.63 20.95 -51.66
C GLN A 687 40.77 21.60 -52.44
N ARG A 688 41.82 22.06 -51.75
CA ARG A 688 43.01 22.63 -52.39
C ARG A 688 43.69 21.64 -53.34
N GLU A 689 43.83 20.39 -52.92
CA GLU A 689 44.43 19.35 -53.78
C GLU A 689 43.52 19.01 -54.98
N ASN A 690 42.19 19.04 -54.82
CA ASN A 690 41.26 18.89 -55.92
C ASN A 690 41.33 20.07 -56.91
N GLU A 691 41.47 21.30 -56.41
CA GLU A 691 41.74 22.48 -57.25
C GLU A 691 43.08 22.36 -57.98
N GLU A 692 44.15 21.95 -57.30
CA GLU A 692 45.46 21.70 -57.91
C GLU A 692 45.40 20.60 -58.97
N LYS A 693 44.61 19.54 -58.76
CA LYS A 693 44.34 18.51 -59.78
C LYS A 693 43.61 19.10 -60.98
N LEU A 694 42.57 19.91 -60.78
CA LEU A 694 41.88 20.61 -61.88
C LEU A 694 42.84 21.51 -62.68
N TRP A 695 43.76 22.18 -61.98
CA TRP A 695 44.82 22.97 -62.59
C TRP A 695 45.84 22.12 -63.37
N GLN A 696 46.24 20.96 -62.84
CA GLN A 696 47.20 20.05 -63.48
C GLN A 696 46.61 19.29 -64.67
N GLU A 697 45.35 18.86 -64.59
CA GLU A 697 44.65 18.18 -65.68
C GLU A 697 44.22 19.13 -66.80
N GLY A 698 44.12 20.43 -66.49
CA GLY A 698 43.75 21.49 -67.40
C GLY A 698 42.24 21.51 -67.69
N ILE A 699 41.65 22.71 -67.67
CA ILE A 699 40.20 22.95 -67.81
C ILE A 699 39.58 22.26 -69.04
N LEU A 700 40.34 22.05 -70.11
CA LEU A 700 39.89 21.44 -71.37
C LEU A 700 39.47 19.96 -71.24
N ARG A 701 39.95 19.20 -70.25
CA ARG A 701 39.56 17.79 -70.04
C ARG A 701 38.18 17.63 -69.41
N HIS A 702 37.69 18.62 -68.68
CA HIS A 702 36.40 18.60 -67.99
C HIS A 702 35.26 19.23 -68.81
N VAL A 703 35.56 19.68 -70.04
CA VAL A 703 34.55 20.16 -71.00
C VAL A 703 33.91 18.97 -71.74
N PRO A 704 32.58 18.79 -71.72
CA PRO A 704 31.90 17.55 -72.13
C PRO A 704 32.22 17.02 -73.54
N VAL A 705 32.55 17.90 -74.48
CA VAL A 705 32.79 17.54 -75.89
C VAL A 705 34.26 17.26 -76.20
N PHE A 706 35.19 17.99 -75.55
CA PHE A 706 36.63 17.87 -75.81
C PHE A 706 37.37 16.95 -74.83
N GLY A 707 36.77 16.67 -73.66
CA GLY A 707 37.36 15.83 -72.62
C GLY A 707 37.62 14.38 -73.04
N HIS A 708 36.71 13.80 -73.81
CA HIS A 708 36.81 12.40 -74.25
C HIS A 708 37.98 12.16 -75.22
N PHE A 709 38.32 13.14 -76.09
CA PHE A 709 39.45 13.02 -77.02
C PHE A 709 40.80 13.14 -76.30
N VAL A 710 40.90 14.02 -75.31
CA VAL A 710 42.15 14.24 -74.56
C VAL A 710 42.44 13.05 -73.63
N ASN A 711 41.40 12.43 -73.05
CA ASN A 711 41.54 11.23 -72.22
C ASN A 711 41.95 9.98 -73.03
N TRP A 712 41.62 9.91 -74.32
CA TRP A 712 42.09 8.83 -75.20
C TRP A 712 43.57 8.98 -75.58
N PHE A 713 44.04 10.21 -75.86
CA PHE A 713 45.43 10.44 -76.28
C PHE A 713 46.41 10.48 -75.09
N SER A 714 45.92 10.71 -73.87
CA SER A 714 46.70 10.70 -72.64
C SER A 714 45.85 10.16 -71.48
N PRO A 715 45.88 8.85 -71.21
CA PRO A 715 45.10 8.25 -70.14
C PRO A 715 45.54 8.80 -68.78
N PRO A 716 44.61 9.05 -67.85
CA PRO A 716 44.96 9.54 -66.52
C PRO A 716 45.78 8.48 -65.76
N PRO A 717 46.75 8.90 -64.91
CA PRO A 717 47.47 7.98 -64.04
C PRO A 717 46.48 7.26 -63.11
N LYS A 718 46.76 5.99 -62.77
CA LYS A 718 45.92 5.22 -61.84
C LYS A 718 45.83 5.95 -60.50
N GLU A 719 44.63 6.37 -60.13
CA GLU A 719 44.38 7.06 -58.88
C GLU A 719 44.52 6.09 -57.69
N GLY A 720 45.41 6.44 -56.76
CA GLY A 720 45.24 6.03 -55.37
C GLY A 720 44.44 7.12 -54.68
N ILE A 721 43.30 6.80 -54.08
CA ILE A 721 42.56 7.74 -53.24
C ILE A 721 43.47 8.06 -52.04
N LYS A 722 44.07 9.24 -52.02
CA LYS A 722 44.91 9.70 -50.91
C LYS A 722 43.99 10.10 -49.78
N GLY A 723 43.88 9.25 -48.76
CA GLY A 723 43.23 9.60 -47.51
C GLY A 723 44.09 10.54 -46.67
N ARG A 724 43.45 11.16 -45.68
CA ARG A 724 44.12 11.90 -44.60
C ARG A 724 43.81 11.22 -43.28
N SER A 725 44.80 11.11 -42.41
CA SER A 725 44.63 10.56 -41.06
C SER A 725 45.00 11.63 -40.05
N LEU A 726 44.11 11.93 -39.11
CA LEU A 726 44.38 12.85 -38.02
C LEU A 726 45.13 12.12 -36.90
N ASN A 727 46.31 12.60 -36.54
CA ASN A 727 47.01 12.13 -35.35
C ASN A 727 46.49 12.88 -34.12
N LEU A 728 45.68 12.21 -33.30
CA LEU A 728 45.02 12.79 -32.12
C LEU A 728 46.01 13.31 -31.06
N GLN A 729 47.21 12.73 -30.96
CA GLN A 729 48.21 13.16 -29.96
C GLN A 729 48.95 14.45 -30.36
N GLN A 730 49.11 14.67 -31.67
CA GLN A 730 49.83 15.83 -32.21
C GLN A 730 48.89 16.92 -32.74
N GLY A 731 47.61 16.60 -32.97
CA GLY A 731 46.63 17.50 -33.58
C GLY A 731 46.92 17.81 -35.06
N VAL A 732 47.77 17.00 -35.71
CA VAL A 732 48.23 17.23 -37.08
C VAL A 732 47.58 16.24 -38.05
N VAL A 733 47.13 16.75 -39.19
CA VAL A 733 46.58 15.95 -40.29
C VAL A 733 47.75 15.41 -41.14
N GLU A 734 47.89 14.10 -41.20
CA GLU A 734 48.92 13.42 -41.98
C GLU A 734 48.33 12.71 -43.20
N THR A 735 49.20 12.32 -44.15
CA THR A 735 48.78 11.57 -45.34
C THR A 735 48.62 10.09 -44.98
N THR A 736 47.56 9.43 -45.47
CA THR A 736 47.37 7.98 -45.21
C THR A 736 48.37 7.10 -45.95
N GLU A 737 49.21 7.68 -46.83
CA GLU A 737 50.24 6.92 -47.57
C GLU A 737 51.22 6.19 -46.64
N ASN A 738 51.52 6.78 -45.47
CA ASN A 738 52.40 6.17 -44.48
C ASN A 738 51.77 4.94 -43.81
N ILE A 739 50.45 4.95 -43.60
CA ILE A 739 49.69 3.82 -43.05
C ILE A 739 49.66 2.66 -44.05
N TYR A 740 49.36 2.95 -45.33
CA TYR A 740 49.37 1.94 -46.39
C TYR A 740 50.75 1.31 -46.59
N LYS A 741 51.84 2.09 -46.51
CA LYS A 741 53.21 1.58 -46.61
C LYS A 741 53.56 0.63 -45.47
N TYR A 742 53.15 0.92 -44.24
CA TYR A 742 53.37 0.04 -43.09
C TYR A 742 52.55 -1.25 -43.19
N HIS A 743 51.28 -1.15 -43.60
CA HIS A 743 50.38 -2.32 -43.69
C HIS A 743 50.72 -3.26 -44.86
N MET A 744 51.35 -2.75 -45.94
CA MET A 744 51.85 -3.57 -47.06
C MET A 744 53.14 -4.35 -46.73
N GLN A 745 53.81 -4.08 -45.61
CA GLN A 745 55.05 -4.74 -45.19
C GLN A 745 54.83 -5.92 -44.22
N LEU A 746 53.59 -6.24 -43.85
CA LEU A 746 53.24 -7.40 -43.03
C LEU A 746 52.65 -8.52 -43.89
N PRO A 747 53.35 -9.65 -44.10
CA PRO A 747 52.72 -10.86 -44.59
C PRO A 747 51.88 -11.48 -43.47
N SER A 748 50.74 -12.05 -43.84
CA SER A 748 49.84 -12.80 -42.98
C SER A 748 50.58 -13.79 -42.06
N GLY A 749 50.44 -13.59 -40.75
CA GLY A 749 50.53 -14.60 -39.70
C GLY A 749 51.92 -15.06 -39.29
N VAL A 750 52.57 -14.35 -38.35
CA VAL A 750 53.41 -14.90 -37.26
C VAL A 750 53.51 -13.86 -36.14
N THR A 751 53.15 -14.22 -34.90
CA THR A 751 53.57 -13.50 -33.68
C THR A 751 55.03 -13.81 -33.35
N PRO A 752 55.87 -12.81 -32.98
CA PRO A 752 57.04 -13.08 -32.18
C PRO A 752 57.05 -12.30 -30.86
N SER A 753 57.26 -13.06 -29.79
CA SER A 753 57.77 -12.65 -28.50
C SER A 753 59.22 -12.14 -28.58
N GLY A 754 59.60 -11.18 -27.71
CA GLY A 754 60.95 -11.16 -27.12
C GLY A 754 61.73 -9.84 -27.11
N GLN A 755 61.58 -9.11 -26.01
CA GLN A 755 62.64 -8.53 -25.14
C GLN A 755 63.71 -7.51 -25.62
N ASN A 756 63.80 -6.48 -24.75
CA ASN A 756 64.81 -5.45 -24.50
C ASN A 756 66.29 -5.91 -24.38
N SER A 757 67.21 -4.94 -24.61
CA SER A 757 68.41 -4.67 -23.78
C SER A 757 68.94 -3.25 -24.09
N SER A 758 69.58 -2.45 -23.22
CA SER A 758 69.67 -2.30 -21.76
C SER A 758 70.66 -1.16 -21.45
N GLY A 759 70.49 -0.42 -20.34
CA GLY A 759 71.62 0.21 -19.64
C GLY A 759 71.32 1.41 -18.72
N HIS A 760 70.93 1.18 -17.45
CA HIS A 760 71.79 1.36 -16.25
C HIS A 760 70.99 1.24 -14.92
N THR A 761 71.52 0.41 -14.01
CA THR A 761 71.15 0.08 -12.60
C THR A 761 71.91 0.98 -11.59
N PRO A 762 71.82 0.86 -10.22
CA PRO A 762 71.40 -0.27 -9.34
C PRO A 762 70.51 0.14 -8.11
N LEU A 763 70.12 -0.64 -7.07
CA LEU A 763 70.64 -1.83 -6.36
C LEU A 763 69.54 -2.38 -5.35
N SER A 764 69.57 -3.70 -5.05
CA SER A 764 69.13 -4.41 -3.80
C SER A 764 67.65 -4.39 -3.31
N GLY A 765 66.99 -5.47 -2.85
CA GLY A 765 67.39 -6.84 -2.49
C GLY A 765 66.18 -7.73 -2.08
N HIS A 766 66.45 -9.04 -1.97
CA HIS A 766 65.64 -10.23 -1.63
C HIS A 766 64.53 -10.09 -0.55
N SER A 767 63.44 -10.89 -0.49
CA SER A 767 63.35 -12.37 -0.32
C SER A 767 61.86 -12.82 -0.42
N ARG A 768 61.50 -13.87 -1.20
CA ARG A 768 61.06 -15.25 -0.79
C ARG A 768 59.84 -15.32 0.15
N SER A 769 58.86 -16.24 0.07
CA SER A 769 58.50 -17.45 -0.72
C SER A 769 57.22 -18.02 -0.06
N GLU A 770 56.25 -18.66 -0.71
CA GLU A 770 56.05 -20.13 -0.92
C GLU A 770 54.54 -20.29 -1.26
N SER A 771 54.13 -20.80 -2.43
CA SER A 771 53.95 -22.20 -2.85
C SER A 771 52.83 -22.99 -2.13
N GLN A 772 51.82 -23.42 -2.89
CA GLN A 772 51.51 -24.86 -3.04
C GLN A 772 50.57 -25.10 -4.23
N SER A 773 50.68 -26.30 -4.79
CA SER A 773 50.44 -26.65 -6.18
C SER A 773 49.65 -27.94 -6.29
N SER A 774 48.88 -28.07 -7.39
CA SER A 774 48.73 -29.27 -8.26
C SER A 774 48.07 -30.53 -7.65
N ALA A 775 47.31 -31.40 -8.33
CA ALA A 775 46.90 -31.67 -9.72
C ALA A 775 45.67 -32.64 -9.63
N THR A 776 44.95 -33.15 -10.65
CA THR A 776 45.36 -33.73 -11.94
C THR A 776 44.11 -34.21 -12.72
N ASN A 777 44.13 -34.09 -14.06
CA ASN A 777 43.62 -35.01 -15.12
C ASN A 777 42.10 -35.36 -15.20
N THR A 778 41.44 -35.55 -16.36
CA THR A 778 41.87 -35.99 -17.72
C THR A 778 40.77 -35.75 -18.79
N GLN A 779 41.18 -35.32 -20.00
CA GLN A 779 40.79 -35.69 -21.39
C GLN A 779 39.31 -35.76 -21.90
N THR A 780 38.96 -34.74 -22.69
CA THR A 780 38.45 -34.66 -24.10
C THR A 780 37.67 -35.79 -24.83
N THR A 781 36.56 -35.36 -25.49
CA THR A 781 36.10 -35.80 -26.83
C THR A 781 35.38 -34.68 -27.63
N THR A 782 36.00 -34.26 -28.73
CA THR A 782 35.51 -33.91 -30.10
C THR A 782 34.21 -33.09 -30.42
N VAL A 783 34.42 -31.81 -30.79
CA VAL A 783 34.15 -31.06 -32.07
C VAL A 783 32.86 -31.26 -32.92
N LYS A 784 32.12 -30.15 -33.17
CA LYS A 784 31.69 -29.59 -34.49
C LYS A 784 30.98 -28.22 -34.34
N GLN A 785 31.61 -27.11 -34.78
CA GLN A 785 31.27 -26.23 -35.93
C GLN A 785 29.92 -25.45 -35.90
N LEU A 786 29.96 -24.12 -35.76
CA LEU A 786 29.74 -23.09 -36.81
C LEU A 786 29.91 -21.65 -36.21
N PRO A 787 30.13 -20.59 -37.02
CA PRO A 787 30.65 -19.29 -36.61
C PRO A 787 29.59 -18.16 -36.55
N ALA A 788 29.91 -17.06 -35.87
CA ALA A 788 29.17 -15.80 -35.92
C ALA A 788 30.06 -14.65 -36.42
N GLN A 789 29.55 -13.94 -37.43
CA GLN A 789 30.11 -12.72 -38.00
C GLN A 789 29.55 -11.47 -37.32
N ILE A 790 30.37 -10.43 -37.40
CA ILE A 790 30.23 -9.04 -36.95
C ILE A 790 29.05 -8.33 -37.65
N PRO A 791 28.34 -7.42 -36.97
CA PRO A 791 27.47 -6.43 -37.60
C PRO A 791 28.21 -5.10 -37.83
N GLN A 792 27.91 -4.40 -38.94
CA GLN A 792 27.54 -2.97 -38.90
C GLN A 792 27.12 -2.40 -40.28
N GLN A 793 25.97 -1.74 -40.22
CA GLN A 793 25.59 -0.44 -40.84
C GLN A 793 25.52 -0.28 -42.37
N GLN A 794 24.32 0.11 -42.82
CA GLN A 794 24.12 1.08 -43.89
C GLN A 794 23.05 2.11 -43.48
N GLN A 795 23.45 3.39 -43.52
CA GLN A 795 22.58 4.56 -43.53
C GLN A 795 22.18 4.93 -44.98
N HIS A 796 21.04 5.61 -45.07
CA HIS A 796 20.43 6.36 -46.18
C HIS A 796 21.36 6.89 -47.30
N SER A 797 20.91 7.08 -48.54
CA SER A 797 19.95 8.13 -48.96
C SER A 797 19.60 8.05 -50.46
N ALA A 798 18.34 8.41 -50.82
CA ALA A 798 17.88 9.28 -51.93
C ALA A 798 18.41 9.05 -53.40
N LEU A 799 17.68 9.10 -54.52
CA LEU A 799 16.60 9.97 -55.03
C LEU A 799 15.99 9.37 -56.34
N VAL A 800 14.71 9.70 -56.60
CA VAL A 800 14.08 10.19 -57.87
C VAL A 800 13.91 9.32 -59.13
N GLU A 801 12.65 9.20 -59.59
CA GLU A 801 12.08 9.59 -60.91
C GLU A 801 10.57 9.21 -60.91
N GLU A 802 9.61 10.15 -60.83
CA GLU A 802 8.96 10.99 -61.85
C GLU A 802 7.89 10.33 -62.75
N THR A 803 6.89 11.16 -63.12
CA THR A 803 5.76 10.99 -64.06
C THR A 803 4.45 10.40 -63.48
N THR A 804 3.24 10.95 -63.67
CA THR A 804 2.70 12.13 -64.38
C THR A 804 1.18 12.25 -64.07
N THR A 805 0.62 13.48 -64.10
CA THR A 805 -0.76 13.89 -64.53
C THR A 805 -1.97 13.40 -63.70
N ASP A 806 -3.06 14.13 -63.43
CA ASP A 806 -3.58 15.41 -63.91
C ASP A 806 -4.77 15.89 -63.04
N ASN A 807 -4.96 17.21 -62.97
CA ASN A 807 -6.23 17.99 -62.92
C ASN A 807 -7.24 17.95 -61.73
N LYS A 808 -7.09 19.03 -60.94
CA LYS A 808 -8.04 19.95 -60.23
C LYS A 808 -9.35 20.31 -61.03
N PRO A 809 -10.32 21.13 -60.51
CA PRO A 809 -11.35 20.99 -59.44
C PRO A 809 -12.74 21.55 -59.93
N PRO A 810 -13.56 22.36 -59.20
CA PRO A 810 -14.06 22.39 -57.80
C PRO A 810 -15.62 22.43 -57.69
N ALA A 811 -16.10 22.52 -56.45
CA ALA A 811 -17.31 23.23 -55.96
C ALA A 811 -18.63 22.44 -55.80
N GLU A 812 -19.20 22.43 -54.58
CA GLU A 812 -20.39 23.21 -54.17
C GLU A 812 -21.02 22.63 -52.88
N GLU A 813 -21.29 23.52 -51.92
CA GLU A 813 -22.30 23.33 -50.86
C GLU A 813 -23.70 23.20 -51.47
N PRO A 814 -24.68 22.71 -50.70
CA PRO A 814 -25.86 23.57 -50.51
C PRO A 814 -26.43 23.59 -49.08
N THR A 815 -27.09 24.72 -48.83
CA THR A 815 -27.98 25.05 -47.71
C THR A 815 -29.46 24.83 -48.10
N GLU A 816 -30.36 25.02 -47.12
CA GLU A 816 -31.84 25.18 -47.20
C GLU A 816 -32.71 23.91 -47.15
N THR A 817 -33.92 23.85 -46.57
CA THR A 817 -34.75 24.69 -45.66
C THR A 817 -35.96 23.85 -45.17
N LYS A 818 -36.51 24.23 -44.00
CA LYS A 818 -37.93 24.26 -43.54
C LYS A 818 -38.94 23.13 -43.89
N ASN A 819 -39.66 22.67 -42.85
CA ASN A 819 -41.12 22.78 -42.79
C ASN A 819 -41.65 22.78 -41.34
N GLU A 820 -42.42 23.82 -41.00
CA GLU A 820 -43.33 23.95 -39.85
C GLU A 820 -44.63 23.18 -40.09
N VAL A 821 -45.28 22.66 -39.02
CA VAL A 821 -46.73 22.79 -38.76
C VAL A 821 -47.00 22.79 -37.23
N THR A 822 -47.45 23.94 -36.73
CA THR A 822 -48.43 24.31 -35.65
C THR A 822 -49.24 23.21 -34.92
N HIS A 823 -49.87 23.31 -33.73
CA HIS A 823 -50.34 24.32 -32.73
C HIS A 823 -50.80 23.50 -31.47
N GLU A 824 -50.62 23.88 -30.20
CA GLU A 824 -51.57 24.55 -29.24
C GLU A 824 -50.87 24.53 -27.85
N LYS A 825 -50.50 25.65 -27.22
CA LYS A 825 -51.24 26.45 -26.21
C LYS A 825 -52.10 25.65 -25.20
N ASP A 826 -51.71 25.61 -23.93
CA ASP A 826 -52.37 26.43 -22.89
C ASP A 826 -51.66 26.42 -21.52
N SER A 827 -51.50 27.64 -21.01
CA SER A 827 -51.50 28.16 -19.62
C SER A 827 -51.12 27.28 -18.41
N GLU A 828 -50.10 27.76 -17.69
CA GLU A 828 -50.04 28.08 -16.24
C GLU A 828 -51.39 28.15 -15.46
N PRO A 829 -51.42 28.13 -14.08
CA PRO A 829 -50.38 28.65 -13.19
C PRO A 829 -50.09 27.88 -11.87
N ALA A 830 -48.95 28.27 -11.29
CA ALA A 830 -48.67 28.50 -9.88
C ALA A 830 -49.47 27.75 -8.79
N LEU A 831 -48.77 26.87 -8.08
CA LEU A 831 -48.51 26.94 -6.62
C LEU A 831 -47.39 25.98 -6.22
#